data_AF-A0A1J4UXX6-F1
#
_entry.id   AF-A0A1J4UXX6-F1
#
_cell.length_a   1.000
_cell.length_b   1.000
_cell.length_c   1.000
_cell.angle_alpha   90.00
_cell.angle_beta   90.00
_cell.angle_gamma   90.00
#
_symmetry.space_group_name_H-M   'P 1'
#
loop_
_entity.id
_entity.type
_entity.pdbx_description
1 polymer ?
#
loop_
_entity_poly.entity_id
_entity_poly.type
_entity_poly.pdbx_seq_one_letter_code
_entity_poly.pdbx_strand_id
1 'polypeptide(L)'
;MFLKTVGPANAKIMIVADYPTQEEFLTSSPFTNFTFNQIISQSGINRFTCLMTYIIKVYPLKNNPMSYYSSGKFAYPFPELKAWIEDVKREILLYKPNIVIAMGKIALHSLCGKTNLDEFRGYVISGLIPGLKIISTYSIHNINISWDLLHIAIMDFRKALFNSASPESFKDERIIEDNPTAERFISYCNEIIFNPEINKVALDIENIQPGTHITRIGLSHHINFGISFNFCEGGRPVLPPKDELRVWEAINRLVNHKLLIMQNSPHDMGTLWLNNRILCKKIYMDTLIAAHVCFPEFPRSLLFLSSICLNVAPWKKSEKLNEGIYNAIDAANTYGIADVLDKEIDKQKVRKTFDFEMSQIPVALMLQLQGLYVDLEIRDILKDCAFRTSQEAKEGLEKLIGKEINYNSPKQLQKLLYEDLGLPIQYKRRKQVSEPRTPTADAKALERLERMVPDNPLFQLVLIHKKAEKLISSFLDIELSKHNTVHTSYNITGATAPAPNEVLAGNKSFGRWSSNKSIILPYGSGNLQNIPPIARLMYTAKPGYVFVQADYVQAEAVMVAHYSQDRKLIDMFNKSYGLKKSERGEYDLHKLTYAWMYQMNWQDVTKEQRRIGKTIRHATSYNAGAGVIADQLKCSVQDAKYYLSTYLAMCPQLAVWHRSIQNELRVSKVLTNAFGRKHCFLDRWGDSLFRSAYAYKPQSSVGDLLNMAMTKFYQQYGEEFSICLQLHDAFYVKIPTDKLKVVVNKMKECMKIPIIVNHETFYIDVDFKIGDSWGDMKEYEI
;
A
#
# COMPACT_ATOMS: atom_id res chain seq x y z
N MET A 1 7.23 -44.58 11.07
CA MET A 1 8.40 -43.89 10.49
C MET A 1 8.32 -42.44 10.89
N PHE A 2 9.32 -41.92 11.59
CA PHE A 2 9.33 -40.55 12.13
C PHE A 2 10.62 -39.86 11.70
N LEU A 3 10.54 -38.58 11.33
CA LEU A 3 11.75 -37.79 11.11
C LEU A 3 12.36 -37.42 12.46
N LYS A 4 13.58 -37.86 12.69
CA LYS A 4 14.35 -37.55 13.90
C LYS A 4 14.97 -36.14 13.80
N THR A 5 15.35 -35.60 14.96
CA THR A 5 16.17 -34.39 15.05
C THR A 5 17.53 -34.64 14.42
N VAL A 6 18.03 -33.66 13.67
CA VAL A 6 19.31 -33.71 12.96
C VAL A 6 20.19 -32.51 13.32
N GLY A 7 21.50 -32.66 13.28
CA GLY A 7 22.47 -31.60 13.56
C GLY A 7 23.39 -31.90 14.75
N PRO A 8 24.36 -31.01 15.03
CA PRO A 8 25.35 -31.22 16.09
C PRO A 8 24.78 -30.88 17.47
N ALA A 9 25.15 -31.65 18.50
CA ALA A 9 24.65 -31.49 19.86
C ALA A 9 24.98 -30.13 20.52
N ASN A 10 26.03 -29.44 20.06
CA ASN A 10 26.48 -28.15 20.57
C ASN A 10 25.97 -26.95 19.72
N ALA A 11 24.93 -27.15 18.91
CA ALA A 11 24.37 -26.10 18.06
C ALA A 11 23.83 -24.92 18.90
N LYS A 12 24.26 -23.71 18.56
CA LYS A 12 23.74 -22.47 19.18
C LYS A 12 22.34 -22.09 18.68
N ILE A 13 21.97 -22.58 17.50
CA ILE A 13 20.67 -22.32 16.88
C ILE A 13 19.96 -23.66 16.71
N MET A 14 18.72 -23.74 17.20
CA MET A 14 17.82 -24.84 16.94
C MET A 14 16.61 -24.37 16.13
N ILE A 15 16.28 -25.06 15.05
CA ILE A 15 15.15 -24.74 14.18
C ILE A 15 14.06 -25.78 14.44
N VAL A 16 12.88 -25.28 14.81
CA VAL A 16 11.70 -26.11 15.11
C VAL A 16 10.59 -25.71 14.14
N ALA A 17 10.31 -26.54 13.15
CA ALA A 17 9.26 -26.30 12.16
C ALA A 17 7.96 -27.04 12.48
N ASP A 18 6.83 -26.58 11.93
CA ASP A 18 5.51 -27.20 12.16
C ASP A 18 5.49 -28.70 11.79
N TYR A 19 5.78 -29.03 10.52
CA TYR A 19 5.78 -30.39 9.95
C TYR A 19 6.59 -30.45 8.64
N PRO A 20 7.10 -31.62 8.23
CA PRO A 20 7.87 -31.79 6.99
C PRO A 20 7.02 -31.66 5.73
N THR A 21 7.65 -31.39 4.59
CA THR A 21 6.97 -31.56 3.29
C THR A 21 6.77 -33.05 2.97
N GLN A 22 5.89 -33.35 2.02
CA GLN A 22 5.66 -34.74 1.58
C GLN A 22 6.95 -35.39 1.05
N GLU A 23 7.75 -34.63 0.30
CA GLU A 23 9.03 -35.08 -0.25
C GLU A 23 10.04 -35.42 0.86
N GLU A 24 10.19 -34.53 1.86
CA GLU A 24 11.09 -34.74 3.00
C GLU A 24 10.71 -35.98 3.81
N PHE A 25 9.41 -36.23 3.98
CA PHE A 25 8.91 -37.41 4.69
C PHE A 25 9.15 -38.70 3.91
N LEU A 26 8.86 -38.74 2.62
CA LEU A 26 9.04 -39.93 1.77
C LEU A 26 10.52 -40.32 1.61
N THR A 27 11.41 -39.33 1.54
CA THR A 27 12.86 -39.52 1.36
C THR A 27 13.63 -39.65 2.66
N SER A 28 12.96 -39.59 3.83
CA SER A 28 13.61 -39.54 5.16
C SER A 28 14.64 -38.42 5.31
N SER A 29 14.51 -37.34 4.52
CA SER A 29 15.53 -36.31 4.37
C SER A 29 14.99 -34.96 4.86
N PRO A 30 15.02 -34.69 6.17
CA PRO A 30 14.43 -33.48 6.75
C PRO A 30 15.17 -32.22 6.30
N PHE A 31 14.45 -31.11 6.14
CA PHE A 31 15.00 -29.80 5.79
C PHE A 31 15.86 -29.80 4.51
N THR A 32 15.45 -30.55 3.49
CA THR A 32 16.13 -30.61 2.18
C THR A 32 15.44 -29.81 1.09
N ASN A 33 14.23 -29.30 1.34
CA ASN A 33 13.46 -28.55 0.35
C ASN A 33 14.15 -27.25 -0.10
N PHE A 34 13.89 -26.87 -1.35
CA PHE A 34 14.46 -25.69 -2.01
C PHE A 34 14.25 -24.39 -1.20
N THR A 35 13.04 -24.16 -0.70
CA THR A 35 12.67 -22.91 -0.01
C THR A 35 13.45 -22.74 1.30
N PHE A 36 13.61 -23.79 2.08
CA PHE A 36 14.42 -23.75 3.29
C PHE A 36 15.91 -23.47 2.99
N ASN A 37 16.46 -24.11 1.95
CA ASN A 37 17.84 -23.85 1.52
C ASN A 37 18.05 -22.38 1.13
N GLN A 38 17.06 -21.75 0.49
CA GLN A 38 17.10 -20.32 0.18
C GLN A 38 17.14 -19.46 1.46
N ILE A 39 16.31 -19.76 2.46
CA ILE A 39 16.26 -19.02 3.73
C ILE A 39 17.60 -19.11 4.46
N ILE A 40 18.11 -20.33 4.65
CA ILE A 40 19.38 -20.56 5.37
C ILE A 40 20.55 -19.91 4.64
N SER A 41 20.66 -20.11 3.33
CA SER A 41 21.75 -19.55 2.53
C SER A 41 21.76 -18.02 2.56
N GLN A 42 20.59 -17.37 2.40
CA GLN A 42 20.51 -15.91 2.31
C GLN A 42 20.53 -15.23 3.68
N SER A 43 20.24 -15.96 4.77
CA SER A 43 20.38 -15.45 6.14
C SER A 43 21.81 -15.51 6.67
N GLY A 44 22.72 -16.22 6.00
CA GLY A 44 24.12 -16.38 6.44
C GLY A 44 24.30 -17.44 7.51
N ILE A 45 23.27 -18.25 7.80
CA ILE A 45 23.35 -19.36 8.75
C ILE A 45 23.98 -20.57 8.05
N ASN A 46 24.95 -21.21 8.70
CA ASN A 46 25.48 -22.49 8.23
C ASN A 46 24.60 -23.65 8.70
N ARG A 47 23.92 -24.33 7.77
CA ARG A 47 23.01 -25.46 8.09
C ARG A 47 23.65 -26.55 8.95
N PHE A 48 24.95 -26.80 8.80
CA PHE A 48 25.66 -27.86 9.51
C PHE A 48 25.94 -27.52 10.97
N THR A 49 25.68 -26.27 11.37
CA THR A 49 25.84 -25.77 12.74
C THR A 49 24.51 -25.64 13.49
N CYS A 50 23.40 -26.06 12.86
CA CYS A 50 22.06 -25.97 13.43
C CYS A 50 21.53 -27.34 13.84
N LEU A 51 20.82 -27.38 14.97
CA LEU A 51 19.88 -28.46 15.26
C LEU A 51 18.58 -28.18 14.53
N MET A 52 17.96 -29.19 13.93
CA MET A 52 16.74 -29.04 13.14
C MET A 52 15.78 -30.16 13.45
N THR A 53 14.52 -29.81 13.73
CA THR A 53 13.47 -30.76 14.07
C THR A 53 12.09 -30.23 13.70
N TYR A 54 11.09 -31.12 13.72
CA TYR A 54 9.68 -30.76 13.53
C TYR A 54 8.89 -30.97 14.82
N ILE A 55 7.80 -30.23 15.02
CA ILE A 55 6.81 -30.54 16.06
C ILE A 55 6.05 -31.80 15.67
N ILE A 56 5.41 -31.81 14.49
CA ILE A 56 4.77 -33.01 13.94
C ILE A 56 5.83 -33.78 13.16
N LYS A 57 6.19 -34.98 13.63
CA LYS A 57 7.32 -35.78 13.09
C LYS A 57 7.01 -36.51 11.77
N VAL A 58 5.80 -36.35 11.24
CA VAL A 58 5.28 -37.01 10.03
C VAL A 58 4.61 -36.00 9.11
N TYR A 59 4.43 -36.36 7.84
CA TYR A 59 3.59 -35.57 6.94
C TYR A 59 2.09 -35.74 7.29
N PRO A 60 1.35 -34.66 7.61
CA PRO A 60 -0.06 -34.75 8.00
C PRO A 60 -0.94 -35.32 6.88
N LEU A 61 -1.92 -36.16 7.26
CA LEU A 61 -2.91 -36.68 6.30
C LEU A 61 -3.64 -35.54 5.59
N LYS A 62 -3.73 -35.64 4.25
CA LYS A 62 -4.33 -34.62 3.36
C LYS A 62 -3.73 -33.21 3.54
N ASN A 63 -2.48 -33.10 4.01
CA ASN A 63 -1.82 -31.82 4.32
C ASN A 63 -2.61 -30.98 5.34
N ASN A 64 -3.33 -31.64 6.26
CA ASN A 64 -4.14 -30.98 7.27
C ASN A 64 -3.54 -31.17 8.66
N PRO A 65 -2.62 -30.31 9.12
CA PRO A 65 -2.05 -30.44 10.45
C PRO A 65 -3.07 -30.25 11.58
N MET A 66 -4.25 -29.67 11.29
CA MET A 66 -5.33 -29.54 12.27
C MET A 66 -5.96 -30.88 12.64
N SER A 67 -5.70 -31.96 11.89
CA SER A 67 -6.14 -33.32 12.27
C SER A 67 -5.54 -33.80 13.59
N TYR A 68 -4.47 -33.15 14.08
CA TYR A 68 -3.83 -33.46 15.35
C TYR A 68 -4.41 -32.68 16.55
N TYR A 69 -5.50 -31.95 16.34
CA TYR A 69 -6.20 -31.20 17.38
C TYR A 69 -7.68 -31.61 17.43
N SER A 70 -8.24 -31.68 18.64
CA SER A 70 -9.69 -31.88 18.83
C SER A 70 -10.51 -30.60 18.64
N SER A 71 -9.85 -29.44 18.51
CA SER A 71 -10.50 -28.16 18.19
C SER A 71 -9.70 -27.35 17.16
N GLY A 72 -10.39 -26.54 16.37
CA GLY A 72 -9.78 -25.70 15.34
C GLY A 72 -8.90 -24.55 15.84
N LYS A 73 -8.72 -24.38 17.16
CA LYS A 73 -8.01 -23.23 17.77
C LYS A 73 -6.65 -23.59 18.40
N PHE A 74 -6.04 -24.70 17.99
CA PHE A 74 -4.78 -25.22 18.56
C PHE A 74 -4.83 -25.56 20.06
N ALA A 75 -6.01 -25.50 20.69
CA ALA A 75 -6.12 -25.54 22.16
C ALA A 75 -5.95 -26.95 22.75
N TYR A 76 -6.35 -27.99 22.02
CA TYR A 76 -6.43 -29.35 22.55
C TYR A 76 -5.74 -30.34 21.60
N PRO A 77 -4.40 -30.47 21.68
CA PRO A 77 -3.67 -31.46 20.89
C PRO A 77 -4.03 -32.89 21.33
N PHE A 78 -4.11 -33.81 20.37
CA PHE A 78 -4.24 -35.25 20.66
C PHE A 78 -2.98 -35.80 21.34
N PRO A 79 -3.07 -36.96 22.04
CA PRO A 79 -1.95 -37.52 22.81
C PRO A 79 -0.64 -37.66 22.02
N GLU A 80 -0.73 -38.04 20.75
CA GLU A 80 0.43 -38.19 19.86
C GLU A 80 1.21 -36.87 19.69
N LEU A 81 0.50 -35.77 19.37
CA LEU A 81 1.11 -34.45 19.24
C LEU A 81 1.66 -33.94 20.58
N LYS A 82 0.98 -34.21 21.69
CA LYS A 82 1.50 -33.89 23.04
C LYS A 82 2.85 -34.56 23.29
N ALA A 83 2.99 -35.85 22.95
CA ALA A 83 4.24 -36.57 23.12
C ALA A 83 5.38 -35.94 22.31
N TRP A 84 5.16 -35.61 21.04
CA TRP A 84 6.19 -34.95 20.23
C TRP A 84 6.56 -33.55 20.71
N ILE A 85 5.61 -32.78 21.25
CA ILE A 85 5.89 -31.47 21.85
C ILE A 85 6.81 -31.65 23.07
N GLU A 86 6.52 -32.61 23.94
CA GLU A 86 7.37 -32.90 25.11
C GLU A 86 8.75 -33.46 24.71
N ASP A 87 8.85 -34.22 23.63
CA ASP A 87 10.14 -34.65 23.05
C ASP A 87 10.99 -33.45 22.64
N VAL A 88 10.42 -32.51 21.89
CA VAL A 88 11.14 -31.30 21.45
C VAL A 88 11.56 -30.44 22.64
N LYS A 89 10.72 -30.30 23.68
CA LYS A 89 11.10 -29.60 24.91
C LYS A 89 12.26 -30.27 25.63
N ARG A 90 12.26 -31.61 25.71
CA ARG A 90 13.37 -32.39 26.28
C ARG A 90 14.65 -32.20 25.48
N GLU A 91 14.58 -32.20 24.15
CA GLU A 91 15.73 -31.93 23.28
C GLU A 91 16.29 -30.52 23.50
N ILE A 92 15.44 -29.51 23.63
CA ILE A 92 15.88 -28.12 23.92
C ILE A 92 16.60 -28.05 25.27
N LEU A 93 16.07 -28.71 26.30
CA LEU A 93 16.72 -28.75 27.63
C LEU A 93 18.05 -29.52 27.62
N LEU A 94 18.16 -30.54 26.77
CA LEU A 94 19.36 -31.36 26.60
C LEU A 94 20.46 -30.59 25.87
N TYR A 95 20.15 -30.03 24.70
CA TYR A 95 21.14 -29.41 23.81
C TYR A 95 21.41 -27.94 24.13
N LYS A 96 20.54 -27.28 24.91
CA LYS A 96 20.70 -25.90 25.40
C LYS A 96 21.11 -24.90 24.29
N PRO A 97 20.35 -24.81 23.18
CA PRO A 97 20.63 -23.82 22.16
C PRO A 97 20.48 -22.40 22.73
N ASN A 98 21.29 -21.46 22.25
CA ASN A 98 21.19 -20.06 22.63
C ASN A 98 19.88 -19.42 22.12
N ILE A 99 19.34 -19.90 21.00
CA ILE A 99 18.08 -19.46 20.43
C ILE A 99 17.37 -20.57 19.66
N VAL A 100 16.03 -20.58 19.73
CA VAL A 100 15.16 -21.42 18.92
C VAL A 100 14.42 -20.59 17.88
N ILE A 101 14.47 -21.02 16.62
CA ILE A 101 13.64 -20.48 15.53
C ILE A 101 12.38 -21.33 15.43
N ALA A 102 11.24 -20.79 15.86
CA ALA A 102 9.93 -21.40 15.76
C ALA A 102 9.30 -21.09 14.38
N MET A 103 9.37 -22.05 13.46
CA MET A 103 8.98 -21.88 12.06
C MET A 103 7.56 -22.41 11.81
N GLY A 104 6.58 -21.52 12.01
CA GLY A 104 5.15 -21.79 11.79
C GLY A 104 4.28 -21.61 13.04
N LYS A 105 2.96 -21.75 12.85
CA LYS A 105 1.97 -21.47 13.90
C LYS A 105 1.97 -22.54 14.99
N ILE A 106 2.22 -23.79 14.63
CA ILE A 106 2.24 -24.91 15.57
C ILE A 106 3.49 -24.83 16.44
N ALA A 107 4.65 -24.58 15.84
CA ALA A 107 5.91 -24.37 16.55
C ALA A 107 5.81 -23.19 17.53
N LEU A 108 5.26 -22.05 17.08
CA LEU A 108 5.02 -20.90 17.95
C LEU A 108 4.09 -21.26 19.13
N HIS A 109 3.00 -21.97 18.87
CA HIS A 109 2.06 -22.34 19.92
C HIS A 109 2.66 -23.34 20.91
N SER A 110 3.31 -24.39 20.41
CA SER A 110 3.91 -25.45 21.22
C SER A 110 5.03 -24.95 22.12
N LEU A 111 5.79 -23.95 21.68
CA LEU A 111 6.95 -23.44 22.41
C LEU A 111 6.65 -22.19 23.23
N CYS A 112 5.66 -21.37 22.85
CA CYS A 112 5.38 -20.07 23.49
C CYS A 112 3.93 -19.91 23.98
N GLY A 113 3.03 -20.85 23.67
CA GLY A 113 1.59 -20.74 23.96
C GLY A 113 0.87 -19.66 23.14
N LYS A 114 1.50 -19.08 22.11
CA LYS A 114 0.93 -18.00 21.29
C LYS A 114 0.31 -18.55 20.00
N THR A 115 -0.76 -17.92 19.51
CA THR A 115 -1.51 -18.41 18.34
C THR A 115 -1.46 -17.49 17.12
N ASN A 116 -1.17 -16.20 17.31
CA ASN A 116 -1.14 -15.22 16.23
C ASN A 116 0.30 -14.97 15.74
N LEU A 117 0.73 -15.66 14.68
CA LEU A 117 2.10 -15.56 14.18
C LEU A 117 2.48 -14.14 13.76
N ASP A 118 1.59 -13.39 13.09
CA ASP A 118 1.91 -12.04 12.57
C ASP A 118 2.20 -11.02 13.68
N GLU A 119 1.72 -11.29 14.90
CA GLU A 119 1.98 -10.47 16.09
C GLU A 119 3.37 -10.74 16.71
N PHE A 120 3.86 -11.99 16.61
CA PHE A 120 5.07 -12.45 17.30
C PHE A 120 6.26 -12.72 16.37
N ARG A 121 6.06 -12.78 15.05
CA ARG A 121 7.15 -13.06 14.11
C ARG A 121 8.21 -11.97 14.16
N GLY A 122 9.47 -12.36 14.10
CA GLY A 122 10.63 -11.47 14.20
C GLY A 122 10.93 -10.92 15.61
N TYR A 123 10.02 -11.05 16.57
CA TYR A 123 10.29 -10.69 17.97
C TYR A 123 11.07 -11.81 18.67
N VAL A 124 12.05 -11.43 19.49
CA VAL A 124 12.74 -12.35 20.39
C VAL A 124 11.98 -12.36 21.70
N ILE A 125 11.32 -13.47 22.00
CA ILE A 125 10.46 -13.64 23.17
C ILE A 125 10.93 -14.80 24.04
N SER A 126 10.48 -14.80 25.29
CA SER A 126 10.63 -15.95 26.18
C SER A 126 9.56 -17.00 25.86
N GLY A 127 9.97 -18.27 25.84
CA GLY A 127 9.07 -19.41 25.65
C GLY A 127 8.46 -19.93 26.95
N LEU A 128 7.82 -21.10 26.84
CA LEU A 128 7.38 -21.92 27.99
C LEU A 128 8.55 -22.56 28.74
N ILE A 129 9.74 -22.59 28.14
CA ILE A 129 11.00 -23.00 28.78
C ILE A 129 11.68 -21.75 29.33
N PRO A 130 11.87 -21.62 30.65
CA PRO A 130 12.49 -20.44 31.26
C PRO A 130 13.90 -20.18 30.71
N GLY A 131 14.21 -18.91 30.41
CA GLY A 131 15.53 -18.47 29.93
C GLY A 131 15.80 -18.75 28.44
N LEU A 132 14.93 -19.48 27.75
CA LEU A 132 15.09 -19.78 26.32
C LEU A 132 14.64 -18.61 25.45
N LYS A 133 15.52 -18.15 24.55
CA LYS A 133 15.15 -17.21 23.49
C LYS A 133 14.46 -17.93 22.34
N ILE A 134 13.32 -17.40 21.94
CA ILE A 134 12.58 -17.88 20.79
C ILE A 134 12.30 -16.72 19.84
N ILE A 135 12.57 -16.93 18.56
CA ILE A 135 12.12 -16.06 17.48
C ILE A 135 11.22 -16.86 16.56
N SER A 136 10.09 -16.29 16.16
CA SER A 136 9.14 -16.99 15.30
C SER A 136 9.14 -16.44 13.88
N THR A 137 8.77 -17.28 12.91
CA THR A 137 8.66 -16.91 11.50
C THR A 137 7.72 -17.83 10.73
N TYR A 138 7.48 -17.53 9.45
CA TYR A 138 6.53 -18.25 8.60
C TYR A 138 6.99 -19.67 8.28
N SER A 139 6.02 -20.59 8.19
CA SER A 139 6.28 -21.97 7.75
C SER A 139 6.68 -22.02 6.27
N ILE A 140 7.41 -23.07 5.88
CA ILE A 140 7.76 -23.33 4.46
C ILE A 140 6.50 -23.40 3.59
N HIS A 141 5.42 -23.99 4.10
CA HIS A 141 4.14 -24.11 3.39
C HIS A 141 3.53 -22.73 3.11
N ASN A 142 3.52 -21.83 4.10
CA ASN A 142 3.05 -20.46 3.94
C ASN A 142 3.89 -19.70 2.91
N ILE A 143 5.22 -19.83 2.96
CA ILE A 143 6.14 -19.17 2.02
C ILE A 143 5.97 -19.70 0.59
N ASN A 144 5.72 -21.00 0.44
CA ASN A 144 5.46 -21.60 -0.88
C ASN A 144 4.16 -21.10 -1.52
N ILE A 145 3.17 -20.74 -0.69
CA ILE A 145 1.89 -20.14 -1.11
C ILE A 145 2.06 -18.64 -1.42
N SER A 146 2.76 -17.90 -0.56
CA SER A 146 3.01 -16.46 -0.70
C SER A 146 4.50 -16.19 -0.62
N TRP A 147 5.12 -16.01 -1.79
CA TRP A 147 6.56 -15.90 -1.92
C TRP A 147 7.14 -14.64 -1.26
N ASP A 148 6.34 -13.58 -1.11
CA ASP A 148 6.73 -12.35 -0.43
C ASP A 148 7.17 -12.59 1.03
N LEU A 149 6.65 -13.65 1.66
CA LEU A 149 7.03 -14.07 3.01
C LEU A 149 8.46 -14.58 3.11
N LEU A 150 9.09 -15.01 2.01
CA LEU A 150 10.44 -15.57 2.00
C LEU A 150 11.45 -14.58 2.59
N HIS A 151 11.37 -13.32 2.14
CA HIS A 151 12.38 -12.31 2.48
C HIS A 151 12.19 -11.80 3.91
N ILE A 152 10.95 -11.77 4.40
CA ILE A 152 10.67 -11.54 5.82
C ILE A 152 11.27 -12.67 6.67
N ALA A 153 11.07 -13.93 6.27
CA ALA A 153 11.68 -15.06 6.97
C ALA A 153 13.22 -15.00 6.97
N ILE A 154 13.84 -14.55 5.87
CA ILE A 154 15.29 -14.32 5.82
C ILE A 154 15.72 -13.25 6.85
N MET A 155 14.97 -12.16 7.00
CA MET A 155 15.25 -11.13 8.01
C MET A 155 15.11 -11.67 9.44
N ASP A 156 14.07 -12.45 9.71
CA ASP A 156 13.87 -13.10 11.01
C ASP A 156 15.05 -14.05 11.32
N PHE A 157 15.50 -14.85 10.35
CA PHE A 157 16.66 -15.73 10.50
C PHE A 157 17.97 -14.96 10.72
N ARG A 158 18.18 -13.82 10.04
CA ARG A 158 19.35 -12.95 10.30
C ARG A 158 19.34 -12.40 11.72
N LYS A 159 18.17 -11.98 12.19
CA LYS A 159 18.01 -11.53 13.58
C LYS A 159 18.20 -12.67 14.58
N ALA A 160 17.79 -13.88 14.24
CA ALA A 160 18.07 -15.08 15.02
C ALA A 160 19.57 -15.35 15.13
N LEU A 161 20.30 -15.27 14.00
CA LEU A 161 21.74 -15.43 13.95
C LEU A 161 22.46 -14.41 14.86
N PHE A 162 22.08 -13.14 14.77
CA PHE A 162 22.61 -12.09 15.66
C PHE A 162 22.37 -12.43 17.14
N ASN A 163 21.14 -12.80 17.49
CA ASN A 163 20.78 -13.12 18.87
C ASN A 163 21.33 -14.46 19.37
N SER A 164 21.82 -15.34 18.48
CA SER A 164 22.44 -16.62 18.85
C SER A 164 23.84 -16.49 19.45
N ALA A 165 24.46 -15.30 19.37
CA ALA A 165 25.82 -15.07 19.85
C ALA A 165 25.97 -15.26 21.38
N SER A 166 24.93 -14.92 22.15
CA SER A 166 24.87 -15.07 23.61
C SER A 166 23.65 -15.92 24.00
N PRO A 167 23.68 -16.71 25.10
CA PRO A 167 22.49 -17.37 25.65
C PRO A 167 21.59 -16.42 26.43
N GLU A 168 22.09 -15.25 26.85
CA GLU A 168 21.34 -14.33 27.73
C GLU A 168 20.07 -13.83 27.06
N SER A 169 18.97 -13.86 27.82
CA SER A 169 17.68 -13.33 27.40
C SER A 169 17.69 -11.82 27.43
N PHE A 170 17.07 -11.19 26.43
CA PHE A 170 16.81 -9.76 26.46
C PHE A 170 15.96 -9.38 27.68
N LYS A 171 16.43 -8.45 28.49
CA LYS A 171 15.62 -7.77 29.50
C LYS A 171 15.21 -6.42 28.94
N ASP A 172 13.92 -6.13 29.01
CA ASP A 172 13.40 -4.83 28.65
C ASP A 172 13.69 -3.84 29.77
N GLU A 173 14.77 -3.07 29.64
CA GLU A 173 15.23 -2.09 30.64
C GLU A 173 14.61 -0.70 30.44
N ARG A 174 13.57 -0.60 29.60
CA ARG A 174 12.92 0.68 29.31
C ARG A 174 12.17 1.19 30.55
N ILE A 175 12.34 2.48 30.82
CA ILE A 175 11.56 3.19 31.84
C ILE A 175 10.31 3.74 31.15
N ILE A 176 9.15 3.23 31.54
CA ILE A 176 7.85 3.65 31.01
C ILE A 176 7.08 4.35 32.13
N GLU A 177 6.83 5.65 31.96
CA GLU A 177 6.03 6.46 32.88
C GLU A 177 4.61 6.65 32.28
N ASP A 178 3.60 6.03 32.90
CA ASP A 178 2.20 6.22 32.53
C ASP A 178 1.47 7.17 33.50
N ASN A 179 0.65 8.06 32.95
CA ASN A 179 -0.19 9.00 33.72
C ASN A 179 0.60 9.83 34.76
N PRO A 180 1.72 10.49 34.37
CA PRO A 180 2.45 11.36 35.29
C PRO A 180 1.58 12.54 35.71
N THR A 181 1.94 13.19 36.82
CA THR A 181 1.32 14.46 37.20
C THR A 181 1.59 15.52 36.13
N ALA A 182 0.70 16.53 36.02
CA ALA A 182 0.90 17.65 35.11
C ALA A 182 2.27 18.32 35.30
N GLU A 183 2.69 18.53 36.55
CA GLU A 183 4.00 19.12 36.87
C GLU A 183 5.17 18.22 36.43
N ARG A 184 5.09 16.90 36.63
CA ARG A 184 6.12 15.97 36.16
C ARG A 184 6.24 16.01 34.64
N PHE A 185 5.12 16.00 33.93
CA PHE A 185 5.11 16.03 32.47
C PHE A 185 5.63 17.36 31.90
N ILE A 186 5.23 18.48 32.50
CA ILE A 186 5.75 19.81 32.15
C ILE A 186 7.25 19.91 32.44
N SER A 187 7.71 19.40 33.59
CA SER A 187 9.14 19.33 33.95
C SER A 187 9.92 18.55 32.89
N TYR A 188 9.44 17.37 32.52
CA TYR A 188 10.05 16.55 31.48
C TYR A 188 10.14 17.29 30.13
N CYS A 189 9.07 17.97 29.70
CA CYS A 189 9.10 18.79 28.49
C CYS A 189 10.18 19.88 28.57
N ASN A 190 10.27 20.59 29.70
CA ASN A 190 11.25 21.64 29.92
C ASN A 190 12.68 21.07 29.98
N GLU A 191 12.90 19.95 30.67
CA GLU A 191 14.18 19.22 30.75
C GLU A 191 14.68 18.89 29.34
N ILE A 192 13.82 18.36 28.47
CA ILE A 192 14.16 18.12 27.08
C ILE A 192 14.49 19.43 26.36
N ILE A 193 13.61 20.44 26.45
CA ILE A 193 13.77 21.72 25.75
C ILE A 193 15.13 22.35 26.05
N PHE A 194 15.51 22.41 27.33
CA PHE A 194 16.72 23.08 27.79
C PHE A 194 17.99 22.22 27.73
N ASN A 195 17.87 20.91 27.48
CA ASN A 195 19.02 20.05 27.28
C ASN A 195 19.53 20.15 25.82
N PRO A 196 20.78 20.63 25.58
CA PRO A 196 21.33 20.76 24.24
C PRO A 196 21.71 19.42 23.59
N GLU A 197 21.93 18.36 24.38
CA GLU A 197 22.27 17.02 23.87
C GLU A 197 21.05 16.31 23.29
N ILE A 198 19.84 16.69 23.73
CA ILE A 198 18.59 16.12 23.24
C ILE A 198 18.07 16.98 22.09
N ASN A 199 18.33 16.57 20.85
CA ASN A 199 17.89 17.32 19.67
C ASN A 199 16.58 16.81 19.06
N LYS A 200 16.23 15.55 19.33
CA LYS A 200 15.08 14.86 18.74
C LYS A 200 14.15 14.34 19.83
N VAL A 201 12.86 14.33 19.55
CA VAL A 201 11.84 13.74 20.43
C VAL A 201 10.80 13.03 19.57
N ALA A 202 10.46 11.79 19.93
CA ALA A 202 9.35 11.07 19.35
C ALA A 202 8.04 11.50 19.99
N LEU A 203 7.00 11.65 19.17
CA LEU A 203 5.65 12.07 19.59
C LEU A 203 4.61 11.16 18.96
N ASP A 204 3.65 10.73 19.77
CA ASP A 204 2.51 9.91 19.37
C ASP A 204 1.26 10.37 20.13
N ILE A 205 0.06 10.24 19.54
CA ILE A 205 -1.20 10.61 20.19
C ILE A 205 -2.22 9.47 20.14
N GLU A 206 -3.06 9.40 21.16
CA GLU A 206 -4.27 8.58 21.14
C GLU A 206 -5.51 9.47 21.05
N ASN A 207 -6.53 9.02 20.32
CA ASN A 207 -7.76 9.79 20.13
C ASN A 207 -9.03 8.92 20.09
N ILE A 208 -10.18 9.53 20.41
CA ILE A 208 -11.48 8.86 20.34
C ILE A 208 -11.91 8.72 18.88
N GLN A 209 -12.21 7.47 18.45
CA GLN A 209 -12.68 7.15 17.10
C GLN A 209 -14.17 6.73 17.08
N PRO A 210 -15.00 7.19 16.12
CA PRO A 210 -14.67 8.17 15.08
C PRO A 210 -14.54 9.58 15.67
N GLY A 211 -13.45 10.29 15.34
CA GLY A 211 -13.19 11.62 15.87
C GLY A 211 -11.71 11.96 15.94
N THR A 212 -11.41 13.12 16.55
CA THR A 212 -10.05 13.63 16.70
C THR A 212 -9.76 14.13 18.11
N HIS A 213 -10.67 13.93 19.06
CA HIS A 213 -10.45 14.38 20.44
C HIS A 213 -9.30 13.58 21.06
N ILE A 214 -8.24 14.28 21.46
CA ILE A 214 -7.00 13.68 21.95
C ILE A 214 -7.22 13.22 23.40
N THR A 215 -7.02 11.93 23.65
CA THR A 215 -7.10 11.35 25.00
C THR A 215 -5.74 11.27 25.65
N ARG A 216 -4.68 11.03 24.87
CA ARG A 216 -3.31 10.88 25.38
C ARG A 216 -2.27 11.45 24.42
N ILE A 217 -1.11 11.79 24.99
CA ILE A 217 0.09 12.12 24.22
C ILE A 217 1.30 11.40 24.82
N GLY A 218 2.02 10.70 23.95
CA GLY A 218 3.22 9.93 24.25
C GLY A 218 4.45 10.67 23.76
N LEU A 219 5.48 10.74 24.60
CA LEU A 219 6.76 11.37 24.27
C LEU A 219 7.92 10.46 24.61
N SER A 220 8.98 10.52 23.81
CA SER A 220 10.23 9.83 24.10
C SER A 220 11.43 10.58 23.51
N HIS A 221 12.47 10.80 24.31
CA HIS A 221 13.74 11.36 23.83
C HIS A 221 14.82 10.30 23.60
N HIS A 222 14.51 9.02 23.88
CA HIS A 222 15.44 7.90 23.79
C HIS A 222 14.69 6.56 23.79
N ILE A 223 15.19 5.54 23.08
CA ILE A 223 14.57 4.20 23.02
C ILE A 223 14.31 3.57 24.41
N ASN A 224 15.12 3.92 25.41
CA ASN A 224 15.01 3.41 26.78
C ASN A 224 14.05 4.17 27.71
N PHE A 225 13.33 5.17 27.20
CA PHE A 225 12.41 5.97 28.00
C PHE A 225 11.14 6.33 27.21
N GLY A 226 9.98 6.23 27.84
CA GLY A 226 8.71 6.71 27.27
C GLY A 226 7.81 7.26 28.38
N ILE A 227 7.10 8.34 28.10
CA ILE A 227 6.13 8.94 29.02
C ILE A 227 4.81 9.22 28.28
N SER A 228 3.67 8.86 28.89
CA SER A 228 2.34 9.11 28.31
C SER A 228 1.47 9.91 29.28
N PHE A 229 1.04 11.09 28.85
CA PHE A 229 0.13 11.94 29.59
C PHE A 229 -1.32 11.68 29.20
N ASN A 230 -2.20 11.59 30.19
CA ASN A 230 -3.63 11.38 30.00
C ASN A 230 -4.42 12.67 30.16
N PHE A 231 -5.26 13.00 29.18
CA PHE A 231 -6.16 14.14 29.21
C PHE A 231 -7.57 13.75 29.62
N CYS A 232 -7.98 12.49 29.39
CA CYS A 232 -9.37 12.06 29.58
C CYS A 232 -9.49 10.70 30.26
N GLU A 233 -10.50 10.55 31.13
CA GLU A 233 -10.91 9.28 31.70
C GLU A 233 -12.42 9.09 31.52
N GLY A 234 -12.82 7.99 30.85
CA GLY A 234 -14.23 7.76 30.50
C GLY A 234 -14.84 8.88 29.64
N GLY A 235 -14.03 9.57 28.82
CA GLY A 235 -14.46 10.71 28.00
C GLY A 235 -14.63 12.03 28.75
N ARG A 236 -14.17 12.11 30.01
CA ARG A 236 -14.19 13.34 30.83
C ARG A 236 -12.78 13.86 31.03
N PRO A 237 -12.55 15.19 30.99
CA PRO A 237 -11.24 15.77 31.30
C PRO A 237 -10.77 15.36 32.69
N VAL A 238 -9.48 14.99 32.82
CA VAL A 238 -8.88 14.62 34.12
C VAL A 238 -8.28 15.81 34.87
N LEU A 239 -8.16 16.96 34.19
CA LEU A 239 -7.61 18.19 34.76
C LEU A 239 -8.61 19.34 34.70
N PRO A 240 -8.50 20.31 35.63
CA PRO A 240 -9.12 21.63 35.44
C PRO A 240 -8.57 22.31 34.17
N PRO A 241 -9.38 23.13 33.47
CA PRO A 241 -8.97 23.75 32.20
C PRO A 241 -7.65 24.54 32.26
N LYS A 242 -7.35 25.19 33.39
CA LYS A 242 -6.11 25.95 33.58
C LYS A 242 -4.88 25.06 33.60
N ASP A 243 -4.96 23.89 34.24
CA ASP A 243 -3.83 22.96 34.33
C ASP A 243 -3.64 22.21 33.02
N GLU A 244 -4.74 21.84 32.37
CA GLU A 244 -4.70 21.26 31.03
C GLU A 244 -4.03 22.21 30.03
N LEU A 245 -4.38 23.50 30.06
CA LEU A 245 -3.76 24.52 29.21
C LEU A 245 -2.24 24.60 29.42
N ARG A 246 -1.76 24.52 30.67
CA ARG A 246 -0.31 24.53 30.97
C ARG A 246 0.41 23.34 30.35
N VAL A 247 -0.22 22.17 30.32
CA VAL A 247 0.32 20.98 29.65
C VAL A 247 0.38 21.20 28.14
N TRP A 248 -0.69 21.70 27.53
CA TRP A 248 -0.72 22.02 26.10
C TRP A 248 0.29 23.10 25.70
N GLU A 249 0.51 24.12 26.54
CA GLU A 249 1.55 25.13 26.33
C GLU A 249 2.96 24.50 26.38
N ALA A 250 3.22 23.57 27.30
CA ALA A 250 4.49 22.86 27.37
C ALA A 250 4.73 22.01 26.12
N ILE A 251 3.71 21.31 25.63
CA ILE A 251 3.76 20.55 24.37
C ILE A 251 4.02 21.49 23.19
N ASN A 252 3.30 22.61 23.11
CA ASN A 252 3.49 23.60 22.05
C ASN A 252 4.91 24.17 22.07
N ARG A 253 5.48 24.46 23.25
CA ARG A 253 6.89 24.85 23.35
C ARG A 253 7.80 23.73 22.84
N LEU A 254 7.60 22.49 23.28
CA LEU A 254 8.43 21.34 22.89
C LEU A 254 8.50 21.16 21.37
N VAL A 255 7.33 21.09 20.69
CA VAL A 255 7.26 20.87 19.24
C VAL A 255 7.84 22.00 18.40
N ASN A 256 7.94 23.21 18.97
CA ASN A 256 8.59 24.36 18.33
C ASN A 256 10.10 24.41 18.58
N HIS A 257 10.62 23.75 19.63
CA HIS A 257 12.05 23.78 19.97
C HIS A 257 12.81 22.56 19.43
N LYS A 258 12.22 21.36 19.43
CA LYS A 258 12.91 20.11 19.07
C LYS A 258 12.47 19.56 17.72
N LEU A 259 13.32 18.71 17.15
CA LEU A 259 13.00 17.97 15.93
C LEU A 259 12.14 16.75 16.29
N LEU A 260 11.05 16.54 15.56
CA LEU A 260 10.08 15.49 15.86
C LEU A 260 10.31 14.22 15.07
N ILE A 261 10.22 13.08 15.75
CA ILE A 261 10.16 11.75 15.16
C ILE A 261 8.72 11.26 15.33
N MET A 262 8.09 10.81 14.26
CA MET A 262 6.68 10.37 14.31
C MET A 262 6.50 9.17 13.38
N GLN A 263 5.44 8.40 13.58
CA GLN A 263 5.04 7.33 12.66
C GLN A 263 3.71 7.75 12.04
N ASN A 264 3.62 7.89 10.71
CA ASN A 264 2.41 8.39 10.06
C ASN A 264 2.02 9.80 10.55
N SER A 265 3.00 10.70 10.56
CA SER A 265 2.89 12.06 11.10
C SER A 265 1.70 12.88 10.58
N PRO A 266 1.21 12.73 9.33
CA PRO A 266 0.04 13.49 8.88
C PRO A 266 -1.20 13.30 9.76
N HIS A 267 -1.37 12.14 10.39
CA HIS A 267 -2.47 11.88 11.33
C HIS A 267 -2.39 12.77 12.57
N ASP A 268 -1.27 12.69 13.28
CA ASP A 268 -1.10 13.36 14.56
C ASP A 268 -0.99 14.87 14.40
N MET A 269 -0.27 15.30 13.35
CA MET A 269 -0.14 16.71 12.99
C MET A 269 -1.49 17.34 12.68
N GLY A 270 -2.33 16.66 11.90
CA GLY A 270 -3.67 17.15 11.58
C GLY A 270 -4.60 17.18 12.79
N THR A 271 -4.51 16.17 13.65
CA THR A 271 -5.29 16.07 14.88
C THR A 271 -4.92 17.18 15.88
N LEU A 272 -3.62 17.39 16.13
CA LEU A 272 -3.12 18.47 16.98
C LEU A 272 -3.50 19.86 16.45
N TRP A 273 -3.42 20.05 15.14
CA TRP A 273 -3.81 21.32 14.52
C TRP A 273 -5.31 21.60 14.65
N LEU A 274 -6.16 20.59 14.43
CA LEU A 274 -7.61 20.76 14.50
C LEU A 274 -8.12 21.04 15.91
N ASN A 275 -7.58 20.31 16.90
CA ASN A 275 -8.09 20.36 18.27
C ASN A 275 -7.41 21.44 19.12
N ASN A 276 -6.09 21.61 18.96
CA ASN A 276 -5.29 22.43 19.88
C ASN A 276 -4.57 23.60 19.19
N ARG A 277 -4.69 23.74 17.86
CA ARG A 277 -3.97 24.76 17.07
C ARG A 277 -2.46 24.67 17.19
N ILE A 278 -1.94 23.47 17.51
CA ILE A 278 -0.52 23.19 17.59
C ILE A 278 -0.05 22.69 16.22
N LEU A 279 0.90 23.41 15.61
CA LEU A 279 1.45 23.08 14.30
C LEU A 279 2.88 22.54 14.42
N CYS A 280 3.05 21.25 14.14
CA CYS A 280 4.34 20.56 14.17
C CYS A 280 5.16 20.85 12.90
N LYS A 281 5.99 21.90 12.89
CA LYS A 281 6.77 22.29 11.68
C LYS A 281 8.11 21.55 11.54
N LYS A 282 8.71 21.12 12.65
CA LYS A 282 10.10 20.61 12.70
C LYS A 282 10.16 19.09 12.68
N ILE A 283 9.68 18.44 11.62
CA ILE A 283 9.74 16.97 11.53
C ILE A 283 11.13 16.53 11.08
N TYR A 284 11.83 15.74 11.91
CA TYR A 284 13.06 15.05 11.55
C TYR A 284 12.78 13.88 10.62
N MET A 285 11.83 13.03 11.03
CA MET A 285 11.55 11.77 10.37
C MET A 285 10.14 11.31 10.64
N ASP A 286 9.43 10.95 9.57
CA ASP A 286 8.32 10.01 9.63
C ASP A 286 8.88 8.60 9.38
N THR A 287 8.82 7.72 10.37
CA THR A 287 9.38 6.36 10.27
C THR A 287 8.66 5.49 9.24
N LEU A 288 7.40 5.79 8.93
CA LEU A 288 6.64 5.13 7.85
C LEU A 288 7.24 5.50 6.49
N ILE A 289 7.53 6.78 6.28
CA ILE A 289 8.17 7.28 5.04
C ILE A 289 9.61 6.76 4.94
N ALA A 290 10.39 6.84 6.01
CA ALA A 290 11.75 6.32 6.04
C ALA A 290 11.80 4.83 5.66
N ALA A 291 10.90 4.02 6.24
CA ALA A 291 10.77 2.61 5.89
C ALA A 291 10.33 2.40 4.44
N HIS A 292 9.44 3.26 3.91
CA HIS A 292 9.03 3.20 2.51
C HIS A 292 10.19 3.47 1.54
N VAL A 293 11.09 4.37 1.89
CA VAL A 293 12.24 4.70 1.04
C VAL A 293 13.31 3.61 1.10
N CYS A 294 13.59 3.07 2.29
CA CYS A 294 14.58 2.00 2.45
C CYS A 294 14.08 0.65 1.94
N PHE A 295 12.81 0.33 2.16
CA PHE A 295 12.23 -0.98 1.92
C PHE A 295 10.76 -0.91 1.43
N PRO A 296 10.49 -0.33 0.25
CA PRO A 296 9.13 -0.12 -0.25
C PRO A 296 8.29 -1.40 -0.40
N GLU A 297 8.95 -2.55 -0.52
CA GLU A 297 8.38 -3.88 -0.65
C GLU A 297 7.84 -4.47 0.65
N PHE A 298 8.27 -3.99 1.81
CA PHE A 298 7.88 -4.54 3.12
C PHE A 298 6.74 -3.75 3.77
N PRO A 299 5.98 -4.38 4.69
CA PRO A 299 5.07 -3.67 5.57
C PRO A 299 5.79 -2.59 6.38
N ARG A 300 5.05 -1.54 6.74
CA ARG A 300 5.60 -0.34 7.38
C ARG A 300 4.85 0.03 8.66
N SER A 301 4.10 -0.93 9.22
CA SER A 301 3.43 -0.72 10.50
C SER A 301 4.47 -0.67 11.62
N LEU A 302 4.20 0.09 12.68
CA LEU A 302 5.09 0.20 13.83
C LEU A 302 5.41 -1.18 14.45
N LEU A 303 4.42 -2.09 14.46
CA LEU A 303 4.59 -3.48 14.88
C LEU A 303 5.57 -4.25 13.96
N PHE A 304 5.45 -4.10 12.64
CA PHE A 304 6.37 -4.77 11.72
C PHE A 304 7.78 -4.21 11.89
N LEU A 305 7.93 -2.89 11.90
CA LEU A 305 9.22 -2.20 12.00
C LEU A 305 9.93 -2.53 13.32
N SER A 306 9.21 -2.53 14.44
CA SER A 306 9.79 -2.90 15.74
C SER A 306 10.29 -4.35 15.73
N SER A 307 9.59 -5.26 15.05
CA SER A 307 10.01 -6.67 14.97
C SER A 307 11.31 -6.85 14.18
N ILE A 308 11.63 -5.96 13.23
CA ILE A 308 12.84 -6.08 12.41
C ILE A 308 13.99 -5.19 12.89
N CYS A 309 13.68 -4.00 13.41
CA CYS A 309 14.67 -3.00 13.80
C CYS A 309 15.14 -3.17 15.26
N LEU A 310 14.26 -3.63 16.15
CA LEU A 310 14.49 -3.55 17.59
C LEU A 310 14.48 -4.93 18.25
N ASN A 311 15.25 -5.09 19.32
CA ASN A 311 15.13 -6.23 20.23
C ASN A 311 14.21 -5.84 21.38
N VAL A 312 12.89 -5.76 21.15
CA VAL A 312 11.88 -5.47 22.17
C VAL A 312 10.84 -6.57 22.22
N ALA A 313 10.00 -6.61 23.26
CA ALA A 313 8.83 -7.49 23.28
C ALA A 313 7.66 -6.86 22.47
N PRO A 314 6.78 -7.67 21.86
CA PRO A 314 5.57 -7.15 21.23
C PRO A 314 4.63 -6.59 22.31
N TRP A 315 4.18 -5.36 22.13
CA TRP A 315 3.45 -4.61 23.17
C TRP A 315 2.00 -4.30 22.78
N LYS A 316 1.55 -4.55 21.53
CA LYS A 316 0.20 -4.14 21.09
C LYS A 316 -0.97 -4.69 21.93
N LYS A 317 -0.78 -5.80 22.66
CA LYS A 317 -1.80 -6.28 23.62
C LYS A 317 -1.92 -5.41 24.89
N SER A 318 -0.91 -4.60 25.19
CA SER A 318 -0.95 -3.65 26.31
C SER A 318 -2.02 -2.58 26.12
N GLU A 319 -2.42 -2.24 24.89
CA GLU A 319 -3.50 -1.27 24.61
C GLU A 319 -4.78 -1.57 25.40
N LYS A 320 -5.18 -2.85 25.45
CA LYS A 320 -6.38 -3.31 26.17
C LYS A 320 -6.21 -3.40 27.68
N LEU A 321 -4.98 -3.35 28.17
CA LEU A 321 -4.63 -3.51 29.58
C LEU A 321 -4.33 -2.14 30.23
N ASN A 322 -3.53 -1.32 29.56
CA ASN A 322 -3.13 0.03 29.94
C ASN A 322 -2.71 0.81 28.68
N GLU A 323 -3.58 1.72 28.24
CA GLU A 323 -3.39 2.59 27.08
C GLU A 323 -2.20 3.56 27.24
N GLY A 324 -1.88 3.98 28.47
CA GLY A 324 -0.74 4.86 28.74
C GLY A 324 0.61 4.17 28.52
N ILE A 325 0.75 2.93 29.00
CA ILE A 325 1.92 2.11 28.72
C ILE A 325 2.05 1.86 27.21
N TYR A 326 0.93 1.59 26.53
CA TYR A 326 0.91 1.39 25.08
C TYR A 326 1.47 2.60 24.32
N ASN A 327 0.91 3.79 24.56
CA ASN A 327 1.28 5.03 23.87
C ASN A 327 2.72 5.48 24.21
N ALA A 328 3.18 5.29 25.46
CA ALA A 328 4.57 5.57 25.82
C ALA A 328 5.56 4.62 25.11
N ILE A 329 5.19 3.34 24.94
CA ILE A 329 6.00 2.38 24.18
C ILE A 329 5.98 2.70 22.69
N ASP A 330 4.85 3.14 22.12
CA ASP A 330 4.77 3.57 20.72
C ASP A 330 5.77 4.72 20.44
N ALA A 331 5.81 5.73 21.31
CA ALA A 331 6.79 6.82 21.21
C ALA A 331 8.25 6.31 21.32
N ALA A 332 8.57 5.47 22.30
CA ALA A 332 9.93 4.95 22.51
C ALA A 332 10.40 4.05 21.35
N ASN A 333 9.54 3.17 20.85
CA ASN A 333 9.84 2.33 19.70
C ASN A 333 10.02 3.15 18.42
N THR A 334 9.20 4.18 18.22
CA THR A 334 9.32 5.09 17.06
C THR A 334 10.68 5.77 17.07
N TYR A 335 11.15 6.24 18.24
CA TYR A 335 12.51 6.78 18.39
C TYR A 335 13.58 5.77 17.97
N GLY A 336 13.55 4.56 18.55
CA GLY A 336 14.53 3.52 18.25
C GLY A 336 14.53 3.08 16.78
N ILE A 337 13.35 3.00 16.15
CA ILE A 337 13.22 2.69 14.73
C ILE A 337 13.85 3.79 13.88
N ALA A 338 13.65 5.06 14.23
CA ALA A 338 14.24 6.17 13.52
C ALA A 338 15.77 6.08 13.48
N ASP A 339 16.43 5.74 14.60
CA ASP A 339 17.89 5.56 14.64
C ASP A 339 18.40 4.45 13.72
N VAL A 340 17.64 3.36 13.59
CA VAL A 340 17.98 2.25 12.68
C VAL A 340 17.77 2.65 11.23
N LEU A 341 16.62 3.27 10.91
CA LEU A 341 16.28 3.67 9.56
C LEU A 341 17.17 4.80 9.04
N ASP A 342 17.59 5.74 9.89
CA ASP A 342 18.48 6.84 9.53
C ASP A 342 19.84 6.32 9.02
N LYS A 343 20.41 5.33 9.72
CA LYS A 343 21.64 4.65 9.30
C LYS A 343 21.44 3.90 7.98
N GLU A 344 20.28 3.29 7.79
CA GLU A 344 19.97 2.55 6.57
C GLU A 344 19.78 3.49 5.36
N ILE A 345 19.17 4.67 5.55
CA ILE A 345 19.05 5.71 4.52
C ILE A 345 20.43 6.10 3.98
N ASP A 346 21.41 6.30 4.87
CA ASP A 346 22.77 6.66 4.50
C ASP A 346 23.50 5.51 3.80
N LYS A 347 23.39 4.30 4.36
CA LYS A 347 23.98 3.08 3.79
C LYS A 347 23.48 2.79 2.38
N GLN A 348 22.19 2.97 2.13
CA GLN A 348 21.59 2.78 0.81
C GLN A 348 21.74 4.00 -0.11
N LYS A 349 22.25 5.13 0.40
CA LYS A 349 22.42 6.40 -0.31
C LYS A 349 21.10 6.94 -0.88
N VAL A 350 20.03 6.87 -0.09
CA VAL A 350 18.66 7.27 -0.50
C VAL A 350 18.16 8.54 0.20
N ARG A 351 19.05 9.30 0.86
CA ARG A 351 18.73 10.54 1.59
C ARG A 351 17.92 11.54 0.75
N LYS A 352 18.33 11.79 -0.50
CA LYS A 352 17.60 12.71 -1.41
C LYS A 352 16.15 12.29 -1.65
N THR A 353 15.91 10.98 -1.82
CA THR A 353 14.54 10.45 -2.00
C THR A 353 13.75 10.57 -0.70
N PHE A 354 14.38 10.32 0.45
CA PHE A 354 13.76 10.52 1.76
C PHE A 354 13.36 11.98 2.00
N ASP A 355 14.27 12.93 1.78
CA ASP A 355 14.00 14.36 1.96
C ASP A 355 12.85 14.83 1.05
N PHE A 356 12.83 14.33 -0.21
CA PHE A 356 11.74 14.57 -1.14
C PHE A 356 10.40 14.02 -0.63
N GLU A 357 10.35 12.79 -0.11
CA GLU A 357 9.12 12.21 0.44
C GLU A 357 8.64 12.93 1.70
N MET A 358 9.55 13.34 2.57
CA MET A 358 9.23 14.16 3.74
C MET A 358 8.65 15.53 3.35
N SER A 359 9.17 16.14 2.27
CA SER A 359 8.71 17.45 1.79
C SER A 359 7.26 17.47 1.29
N GLN A 360 6.66 16.30 1.05
CA GLN A 360 5.28 16.13 0.61
C GLN A 360 4.27 16.18 1.76
N ILE A 361 4.70 15.98 3.02
CA ILE A 361 3.82 15.95 4.21
C ILE A 361 2.94 17.21 4.31
N PRO A 362 3.47 18.44 4.20
CA PRO A 362 2.63 19.64 4.30
C PRO A 362 1.56 19.72 3.22
N VAL A 363 1.88 19.29 2.00
CA VAL A 363 0.94 19.27 0.87
C VAL A 363 -0.19 18.28 1.13
N ALA A 364 0.15 17.06 1.54
CA ALA A 364 -0.82 16.04 1.89
C ALA A 364 -1.73 16.54 3.03
N LEU A 365 -1.15 17.08 4.10
CA LEU A 365 -1.92 17.58 5.24
C LEU A 365 -2.91 18.68 4.84
N MET A 366 -2.47 19.64 4.01
CA MET A 366 -3.33 20.72 3.50
C MET A 366 -4.52 20.16 2.69
N LEU A 367 -4.27 19.22 1.78
CA LEU A 367 -5.31 18.57 0.97
C LEU A 367 -6.33 17.83 1.84
N GLN A 368 -5.87 17.09 2.84
CA GLN A 368 -6.74 16.31 3.73
C GLN A 368 -7.65 17.21 4.57
N LEU A 369 -7.12 18.30 5.11
CA LEU A 369 -7.84 19.21 6.00
C LEU A 369 -8.79 20.16 5.26
N GLN A 370 -8.43 20.59 4.05
CA GLN A 370 -9.24 21.52 3.27
C GLN A 370 -10.52 20.86 2.71
N GLY A 371 -10.38 19.65 2.16
CA GLY A 371 -11.48 18.95 1.50
C GLY A 371 -11.96 19.58 0.19
N LEU A 372 -12.96 18.94 -0.42
CA LEU A 372 -13.64 19.42 -1.63
C LEU A 372 -15.10 19.77 -1.30
N TYR A 373 -15.56 20.92 -1.80
CA TYR A 373 -16.95 21.35 -1.64
C TYR A 373 -17.89 20.52 -2.51
N VAL A 374 -19.11 20.31 -2.01
CA VAL A 374 -20.20 19.62 -2.70
C VAL A 374 -21.41 20.54 -2.80
N ASP A 375 -21.89 20.71 -4.02
CA ASP A 375 -23.15 21.37 -4.33
C ASP A 375 -24.33 20.42 -4.03
N LEU A 376 -25.18 20.82 -3.08
CA LEU A 376 -26.31 19.99 -2.63
C LEU A 376 -27.42 19.91 -3.67
N GLU A 377 -27.68 20.97 -4.42
CA GLU A 377 -28.73 20.98 -5.43
C GLU A 377 -28.37 20.04 -6.59
N ILE A 378 -27.12 20.13 -7.08
CA ILE A 378 -26.61 19.21 -8.11
C ILE A 378 -26.61 17.78 -7.57
N ARG A 379 -26.19 17.56 -6.33
CA ARG A 379 -26.21 16.24 -5.69
C ARG A 379 -27.62 15.63 -5.71
N ASP A 380 -28.63 16.40 -5.34
CA ASP A 380 -30.02 15.91 -5.28
C ASP A 380 -30.57 15.60 -6.67
N ILE A 381 -30.30 16.44 -7.67
CA ILE A 381 -30.63 16.16 -9.08
C ILE A 381 -29.98 14.85 -9.55
N LEU A 382 -28.69 14.65 -9.25
CA LEU A 382 -27.98 13.42 -9.62
C LEU A 382 -28.56 12.19 -8.91
N LYS A 383 -28.96 12.31 -7.64
CA LYS A 383 -29.61 11.23 -6.88
C LYS A 383 -30.94 10.86 -7.53
N ASP A 384 -31.77 11.84 -7.88
CA ASP A 384 -33.06 11.62 -8.53
C ASP A 384 -32.92 10.96 -9.89
N CYS A 385 -31.99 11.43 -10.72
CA CYS A 385 -31.71 10.82 -12.03
C CYS A 385 -31.26 9.36 -11.88
N ALA A 386 -30.29 9.10 -10.99
CA ALA A 386 -29.80 7.75 -10.75
C ALA A 386 -30.89 6.84 -10.20
N PHE A 387 -31.74 7.36 -9.31
CA PHE A 387 -32.87 6.62 -8.74
C PHE A 387 -33.87 6.21 -9.81
N ARG A 388 -34.28 7.15 -10.69
CA ARG A 388 -35.18 6.84 -11.83
C ARG A 388 -34.59 5.76 -12.75
N THR A 389 -33.31 5.90 -13.13
CA THR A 389 -32.62 4.87 -13.93
C THR A 389 -32.59 3.51 -13.23
N SER A 390 -32.39 3.48 -11.91
CA SER A 390 -32.41 2.25 -11.13
C SER A 390 -33.79 1.58 -11.14
N GLN A 391 -34.86 2.38 -10.95
CA GLN A 391 -36.24 1.88 -10.94
C GLN A 391 -36.69 1.40 -12.31
N GLU A 392 -36.45 2.16 -13.38
CA GLU A 392 -36.79 1.75 -14.75
C GLU A 392 -36.13 0.42 -15.13
N ALA A 393 -34.84 0.26 -14.77
CA ALA A 393 -34.13 -1.00 -15.00
C ALA A 393 -34.69 -2.15 -14.15
N LYS A 394 -35.09 -1.88 -12.89
CA LYS A 394 -35.72 -2.86 -12.01
C LYS A 394 -37.07 -3.32 -12.56
N GLU A 395 -37.94 -2.39 -12.97
CA GLU A 395 -39.24 -2.70 -13.57
C GLU A 395 -39.09 -3.50 -14.87
N GLY A 396 -38.10 -3.14 -15.72
CA GLY A 396 -37.77 -3.90 -16.92
C GLY A 396 -37.37 -5.34 -16.61
N LEU A 397 -36.55 -5.55 -15.56
CA LEU A 397 -36.15 -6.88 -15.11
C LEU A 397 -37.33 -7.68 -14.54
N GLU A 398 -38.18 -7.06 -13.72
CA GLU A 398 -39.36 -7.70 -13.14
C GLU A 398 -40.35 -8.14 -14.21
N LYS A 399 -40.58 -7.32 -15.25
CA LYS A 399 -41.39 -7.69 -16.42
C LYS A 399 -40.81 -8.87 -17.21
N LEU A 400 -39.48 -8.94 -17.34
CA LEU A 400 -38.80 -10.00 -18.09
C LEU A 400 -38.76 -11.34 -17.34
N ILE A 401 -38.59 -11.30 -16.01
CA ILE A 401 -38.35 -12.50 -15.19
C ILE A 401 -39.64 -12.98 -14.51
N GLY A 402 -40.63 -12.09 -14.32
CA GLY A 402 -41.91 -12.40 -13.68
C GLY A 402 -41.82 -12.61 -12.16
N LYS A 403 -40.72 -12.20 -11.53
CA LYS A 403 -40.52 -12.28 -10.08
C LYS A 403 -39.63 -11.14 -9.57
N GLU A 404 -39.86 -10.75 -8.33
CA GLU A 404 -39.06 -9.75 -7.65
C GLU A 404 -37.87 -10.41 -6.93
N ILE A 405 -36.65 -9.94 -7.22
CA ILE A 405 -35.44 -10.30 -6.49
C ILE A 405 -34.57 -9.06 -6.25
N ASN A 406 -33.66 -9.15 -5.29
CA ASN A 406 -32.62 -8.16 -5.10
C ASN A 406 -31.42 -8.43 -6.03
N TYR A 407 -31.34 -7.67 -7.12
CA TYR A 407 -30.27 -7.77 -8.14
C TYR A 407 -28.87 -7.36 -7.64
N ASN A 408 -28.80 -6.66 -6.49
CA ASN A 408 -27.53 -6.36 -5.83
C ASN A 408 -27.02 -7.50 -4.95
N SER A 409 -27.89 -8.44 -4.54
CA SER A 409 -27.51 -9.62 -3.79
C SER A 409 -26.82 -10.64 -4.70
N PRO A 410 -25.51 -10.91 -4.52
CA PRO A 410 -24.80 -11.86 -5.37
C PRO A 410 -25.41 -13.26 -5.30
N LYS A 411 -25.94 -13.67 -4.14
CA LYS A 411 -26.56 -14.99 -3.96
C LYS A 411 -27.85 -15.13 -4.77
N GLN A 412 -28.74 -14.14 -4.69
CA GLN A 412 -30.00 -14.19 -5.43
C GLN A 412 -29.77 -14.08 -6.94
N LEU A 413 -28.85 -13.23 -7.36
CA LEU A 413 -28.48 -13.12 -8.78
C LEU A 413 -27.80 -14.39 -9.30
N GLN A 414 -26.96 -15.05 -8.51
CA GLN A 414 -26.37 -16.34 -8.89
C GLN A 414 -27.44 -17.42 -9.05
N LYS A 415 -28.41 -17.49 -8.14
CA LYS A 415 -29.56 -18.40 -8.24
C LYS A 415 -30.34 -18.16 -9.53
N LEU A 416 -30.68 -16.89 -9.80
CA LEU A 416 -31.38 -16.52 -11.04
C LEU A 416 -30.60 -16.95 -12.29
N LEU A 417 -29.32 -16.59 -12.37
CA LEU A 417 -28.52 -16.83 -13.57
C LEU A 417 -28.27 -18.31 -13.80
N TYR A 418 -27.90 -19.06 -12.75
CA TYR A 418 -27.33 -20.40 -12.90
C TYR A 418 -28.32 -21.53 -12.60
N GLU A 419 -29.28 -21.31 -11.70
CA GLU A 419 -30.30 -22.31 -11.39
C GLU A 419 -31.55 -22.05 -12.24
N ASP A 420 -32.14 -20.86 -12.13
CA ASP A 420 -33.45 -20.59 -12.75
C ASP A 420 -33.37 -20.45 -14.27
N LEU A 421 -32.34 -19.77 -14.80
CA LEU A 421 -32.11 -19.61 -16.23
C LEU A 421 -31.19 -20.68 -16.83
N GLY A 422 -30.61 -21.55 -15.99
CA GLY A 422 -29.73 -22.64 -16.43
C GLY A 422 -28.45 -22.19 -17.14
N LEU A 423 -27.97 -20.95 -16.93
CA LEU A 423 -26.79 -20.46 -17.63
C LEU A 423 -25.49 -21.06 -17.05
N PRO A 424 -24.41 -21.14 -17.85
CA PRO A 424 -23.13 -21.68 -17.38
C PRO A 424 -22.55 -20.89 -16.20
N ILE A 425 -22.21 -21.60 -15.11
CA ILE A 425 -21.66 -21.01 -13.89
C ILE A 425 -20.35 -20.26 -14.19
N GLN A 426 -20.33 -18.96 -13.89
CA GLN A 426 -19.12 -18.16 -13.96
C GLN A 426 -18.41 -18.17 -12.61
N TYR A 427 -17.09 -18.33 -12.66
CA TYR A 427 -16.24 -18.34 -11.46
C TYR A 427 -15.38 -17.09 -11.37
N LYS A 428 -15.07 -16.67 -10.15
CA LYS A 428 -14.01 -15.69 -9.92
C LYS A 428 -12.70 -16.22 -10.52
N ARG A 429 -11.93 -15.32 -11.11
CA ARG A 429 -10.57 -15.65 -11.55
C ARG A 429 -9.77 -16.05 -10.31
N ARG A 430 -9.28 -17.29 -10.30
CA ARG A 430 -8.33 -17.76 -9.29
C ARG A 430 -7.04 -16.96 -9.43
N LYS A 431 -6.58 -16.37 -8.32
CA LYS A 431 -5.22 -15.82 -8.22
C LYS A 431 -4.21 -16.95 -7.99
N GLN A 432 -4.65 -18.05 -7.37
CA GLN A 432 -3.82 -19.22 -7.07
C GLN A 432 -4.55 -20.52 -7.39
N VAL A 433 -3.80 -21.57 -7.76
CA VAL A 433 -4.39 -22.87 -8.13
C VAL A 433 -5.19 -23.50 -6.98
N SER A 434 -4.73 -23.28 -5.74
CA SER A 434 -5.34 -23.74 -4.49
C SER A 434 -6.59 -22.98 -4.06
N GLU A 435 -6.88 -21.81 -4.66
CA GLU A 435 -8.09 -21.06 -4.30
C GLU A 435 -9.35 -21.83 -4.73
N PRO A 436 -10.37 -21.93 -3.86
CA PRO A 436 -11.62 -22.58 -4.22
C PRO A 436 -12.25 -21.86 -5.42
N ARG A 437 -12.91 -22.62 -6.29
CA ARG A 437 -13.69 -22.05 -7.40
C ARG A 437 -14.94 -21.41 -6.80
N THR A 438 -14.92 -20.10 -6.60
CA THR A 438 -16.09 -19.37 -6.08
C THR A 438 -16.94 -18.86 -7.24
N PRO A 439 -18.23 -19.23 -7.33
CA PRO A 439 -19.17 -18.64 -8.28
C PRO A 439 -19.24 -17.11 -8.12
N THR A 440 -19.46 -16.39 -9.21
CA THR A 440 -19.57 -14.93 -9.22
C THR A 440 -20.67 -14.47 -10.15
N ALA A 441 -21.29 -13.33 -9.84
CA ALA A 441 -22.23 -12.62 -10.72
C ALA A 441 -21.84 -11.13 -10.79
N ASP A 442 -20.54 -10.89 -10.92
CA ASP A 442 -19.97 -9.57 -11.12
C ASP A 442 -20.17 -9.08 -12.57
N ALA A 443 -19.82 -7.82 -12.82
CA ALA A 443 -20.02 -7.22 -14.14
C ALA A 443 -19.31 -8.00 -15.27
N LYS A 444 -18.11 -8.55 -15.01
CA LYS A 444 -17.38 -9.35 -16.00
C LYS A 444 -18.02 -10.70 -16.27
N ALA A 445 -18.66 -11.30 -15.26
CA ALA A 445 -19.45 -12.51 -15.44
C ALA A 445 -20.68 -12.23 -16.32
N LEU A 446 -21.39 -11.13 -16.06
CA LEU A 446 -22.52 -10.70 -16.88
C LEU A 446 -22.11 -10.43 -18.34
N GLU A 447 -20.99 -9.72 -18.57
CA GLU A 447 -20.43 -9.49 -19.91
C GLU A 447 -19.96 -10.77 -20.62
N ARG A 448 -19.60 -11.82 -19.88
CA ARG A 448 -19.30 -13.14 -20.47
C ARG A 448 -20.58 -13.87 -20.86
N LEU A 449 -21.60 -13.84 -20.00
CA LEU A 449 -22.90 -14.45 -20.29
C LEU A 449 -23.61 -13.76 -21.46
N GLU A 450 -23.55 -12.43 -21.55
CA GLU A 450 -24.07 -11.65 -22.68
C GLU A 450 -23.44 -12.06 -24.02
N ARG A 451 -22.16 -12.44 -24.03
CA ARG A 451 -21.50 -12.97 -25.25
C ARG A 451 -21.98 -14.37 -25.63
N MET A 452 -22.39 -15.17 -24.66
CA MET A 452 -22.89 -16.54 -24.89
C MET A 452 -24.35 -16.53 -25.31
N VAL A 453 -25.12 -15.54 -24.86
CA VAL A 453 -26.52 -15.32 -25.21
C VAL A 453 -26.69 -13.87 -25.67
N PRO A 454 -26.30 -13.57 -26.93
CA PRO A 454 -26.45 -12.23 -27.51
C PRO A 454 -27.91 -11.78 -27.50
N ASP A 455 -28.12 -10.46 -27.55
CA ASP A 455 -29.44 -9.80 -27.63
C ASP A 455 -30.39 -10.03 -26.45
N ASN A 456 -29.93 -10.67 -25.36
CA ASN A 456 -30.72 -10.79 -24.15
C ASN A 456 -30.63 -9.51 -23.29
N PRO A 457 -31.75 -8.76 -23.12
CA PRO A 457 -31.74 -7.47 -22.40
C PRO A 457 -31.46 -7.61 -20.90
N LEU A 458 -31.62 -8.81 -20.33
CA LEU A 458 -31.46 -9.06 -18.89
C LEU A 458 -30.09 -8.62 -18.38
N PHE A 459 -29.01 -8.97 -19.08
CA PHE A 459 -27.65 -8.66 -18.60
C PHE A 459 -27.38 -7.17 -18.55
N GLN A 460 -27.82 -6.43 -19.58
CA GLN A 460 -27.65 -4.99 -19.66
C GLN A 460 -28.49 -4.27 -18.60
N LEU A 461 -29.75 -4.68 -18.41
CA LEU A 461 -30.61 -4.11 -17.37
C LEU A 461 -30.07 -4.36 -15.96
N VAL A 462 -29.55 -5.55 -15.66
CA VAL A 462 -28.87 -5.83 -14.37
C VAL A 462 -27.65 -4.94 -14.21
N LEU A 463 -26.83 -4.76 -15.25
CA LEU A 463 -25.66 -3.88 -15.20
C LEU A 463 -26.05 -2.42 -14.97
N ILE A 464 -27.11 -1.93 -15.61
CA ILE A 464 -27.64 -0.56 -15.44
C ILE A 464 -28.11 -0.37 -13.99
N HIS A 465 -28.98 -1.26 -13.49
CA HIS A 465 -29.50 -1.20 -12.13
C HIS A 465 -28.37 -1.20 -11.09
N LYS A 466 -27.42 -2.15 -11.19
CA LYS A 466 -26.28 -2.24 -10.25
C LYS A 466 -25.37 -1.01 -10.31
N LYS A 467 -25.17 -0.41 -11.50
CA LYS A 467 -24.38 0.82 -11.65
C LYS A 467 -25.08 2.01 -11.00
N ALA A 468 -26.39 2.15 -11.18
CA ALA A 468 -27.19 3.22 -10.60
C ALA A 468 -27.24 3.13 -9.06
N GLU A 469 -27.54 1.96 -8.51
CA GLU A 469 -27.55 1.72 -7.06
C GLU A 469 -26.18 1.95 -6.42
N LYS A 470 -25.10 1.52 -7.09
CA LYS A 470 -23.75 1.81 -6.62
C LYS A 470 -23.42 3.30 -6.69
N LEU A 471 -23.87 4.00 -7.74
CA LEU A 471 -23.69 5.45 -7.87
C LEU A 471 -24.33 6.17 -6.69
N ILE A 472 -25.57 5.82 -6.35
CA ILE A 472 -26.30 6.37 -5.20
C ILE A 472 -25.55 6.05 -3.91
N SER A 473 -25.47 4.76 -3.55
CA SER A 473 -24.97 4.33 -2.23
C SER A 473 -23.50 4.66 -1.96
N SER A 474 -22.64 4.62 -2.98
CA SER A 474 -21.18 4.74 -2.78
C SER A 474 -20.63 6.14 -3.07
N PHE A 475 -21.36 6.99 -3.80
CA PHE A 475 -20.81 8.26 -4.30
C PHE A 475 -21.71 9.46 -4.11
N LEU A 476 -23.03 9.31 -4.22
CA LEU A 476 -23.97 10.42 -4.05
C LEU A 476 -24.55 10.48 -2.64
N ASP A 477 -24.78 9.36 -1.97
CA ASP A 477 -25.34 9.31 -0.62
C ASP A 477 -24.24 9.25 0.45
N ILE A 478 -23.40 10.29 0.44
CA ILE A 478 -22.24 10.42 1.31
C ILE A 478 -22.48 11.42 2.45
N GLU A 479 -21.87 11.15 3.60
CA GLU A 479 -21.86 12.10 4.72
C GLU A 479 -20.95 13.29 4.39
N LEU A 480 -21.41 14.51 4.67
CA LEU A 480 -20.66 15.75 4.43
C LEU A 480 -20.31 16.42 5.76
N SER A 481 -19.24 17.21 5.76
CA SER A 481 -18.94 18.09 6.88
C SER A 481 -20.02 19.17 7.04
N LYS A 482 -20.00 19.88 8.18
CA LYS A 482 -20.83 21.08 8.40
C LYS A 482 -20.66 22.20 7.37
N HIS A 483 -19.63 22.12 6.52
CA HIS A 483 -19.33 23.08 5.46
C HIS A 483 -19.60 22.53 4.06
N ASN A 484 -20.37 21.45 3.96
CA ASN A 484 -20.64 20.73 2.71
C ASN A 484 -19.34 20.30 2.01
N THR A 485 -18.35 19.85 2.77
CA THR A 485 -17.09 19.35 2.22
C THR A 485 -16.92 17.86 2.46
N VAL A 486 -16.26 17.19 1.52
CA VAL A 486 -15.72 15.84 1.68
C VAL A 486 -14.22 15.90 1.95
N HIS A 487 -13.71 14.89 2.65
CA HIS A 487 -12.31 14.80 3.00
C HIS A 487 -11.79 13.40 2.67
N THR A 488 -10.51 13.33 2.30
CA THR A 488 -9.82 12.08 2.02
C THR A 488 -8.50 12.07 2.77
N SER A 489 -7.96 10.88 3.04
CA SER A 489 -6.58 10.71 3.47
C SER A 489 -5.71 10.36 2.27
N TYR A 490 -4.66 11.14 2.05
CA TYR A 490 -3.64 10.90 1.02
C TYR A 490 -2.45 10.19 1.65
N ASN A 491 -2.20 8.96 1.23
CA ASN A 491 -1.02 8.22 1.67
C ASN A 491 0.12 8.47 0.68
N ILE A 492 1.14 9.21 1.12
CA ILE A 492 2.36 9.53 0.35
C ILE A 492 3.07 8.24 -0.06
N THR A 493 3.13 7.26 0.85
CA THR A 493 3.74 5.95 0.59
C THR A 493 2.86 4.98 -0.22
N GLY A 494 1.77 5.49 -0.79
CA GLY A 494 0.73 4.80 -1.56
C GLY A 494 -0.11 3.83 -0.74
N ALA A 495 -0.79 2.89 -1.44
CA ALA A 495 -1.76 2.00 -0.82
C ALA A 495 -1.09 1.20 0.31
N THR A 496 -1.53 1.48 1.53
CA THR A 496 -0.99 0.98 2.79
C THR A 496 -0.85 -0.54 2.79
N ALA A 497 0.14 -0.99 3.55
CA ALA A 497 0.33 -2.39 3.94
C ALA A 497 -1.03 -3.02 4.32
N PRO A 498 -1.25 -4.30 3.98
CA PRO A 498 -2.49 -4.99 4.34
C PRO A 498 -2.78 -4.83 5.84
N ALA A 499 -4.07 -4.84 6.21
CA ALA A 499 -4.48 -4.91 7.62
C ALA A 499 -3.73 -6.06 8.34
N PRO A 500 -3.62 -6.07 9.69
CA PRO A 500 -2.87 -7.08 10.44
C PRO A 500 -3.24 -8.55 10.14
N ASN A 501 -4.38 -8.79 9.47
CA ASN A 501 -4.90 -10.11 9.09
C ASN A 501 -5.06 -10.30 7.57
N GLU A 502 -4.63 -9.34 6.74
CA GLU A 502 -4.65 -9.47 5.29
C GLU A 502 -3.30 -9.99 4.80
N VAL A 503 -3.36 -10.99 3.92
CA VAL A 503 -2.17 -11.52 3.24
C VAL A 503 -1.45 -10.36 2.56
N LEU A 504 -0.11 -10.36 2.67
CA LEU A 504 0.83 -9.47 2.00
C LEU A 504 0.62 -9.45 0.47
N ALA A 505 -0.46 -8.83 0.01
CA ALA A 505 -0.50 -8.33 -1.35
C ALA A 505 0.34 -7.07 -1.30
N GLY A 506 1.58 -7.15 -1.77
CA GLY A 506 2.44 -5.99 -1.98
C GLY A 506 1.70 -4.99 -2.85
N ASN A 507 1.04 -4.02 -2.21
CA ASN A 507 0.42 -2.92 -2.89
C ASN A 507 1.57 -2.03 -3.36
N LYS A 508 1.94 -2.22 -4.63
CA LYS A 508 3.09 -1.59 -5.28
C LYS A 508 2.79 -0.09 -5.43
N SER A 509 3.22 0.70 -4.44
CA SER A 509 3.30 2.14 -4.58
C SER A 509 4.58 2.49 -5.32
N PHE A 510 4.47 2.69 -6.63
CA PHE A 510 5.56 3.21 -7.45
C PHE A 510 5.69 4.73 -7.24
N GLY A 511 5.79 5.21 -6.01
CA GLY A 511 5.83 6.65 -5.68
C GLY A 511 4.51 7.40 -5.94
N ARG A 512 3.43 6.69 -6.28
CA ARG A 512 2.10 7.28 -6.48
C ARG A 512 1.34 7.36 -5.16
N TRP A 513 0.71 8.50 -4.91
CA TRP A 513 -0.20 8.64 -3.77
C TRP A 513 -1.44 7.76 -3.94
N SER A 514 -1.94 7.24 -2.82
CA SER A 514 -3.27 6.62 -2.76
C SER A 514 -4.21 7.47 -1.92
N SER A 515 -5.52 7.40 -2.22
CA SER A 515 -6.57 8.11 -1.49
C SER A 515 -7.51 7.10 -0.81
N ASN A 516 -7.81 7.31 0.47
CA ASN A 516 -8.68 6.45 1.29
C ASN A 516 -9.65 7.29 2.14
N LYS A 517 -10.57 6.62 2.87
CA LYS A 517 -11.41 7.30 3.87
C LYS A 517 -10.54 8.08 4.86
N SER A 518 -10.89 9.34 5.05
CA SER A 518 -10.18 10.22 5.98
C SER A 518 -10.35 9.72 7.41
N ILE A 519 -9.24 9.61 8.13
CA ILE A 519 -9.23 9.25 9.55
C ILE A 519 -9.50 10.48 10.42
N ILE A 520 -9.03 11.65 9.97
CA ILE A 520 -9.10 12.91 10.73
C ILE A 520 -10.50 13.54 10.59
N LEU A 521 -11.07 13.53 9.39
CA LEU A 521 -12.37 14.14 9.08
C LEU A 521 -13.17 13.13 8.25
N PRO A 522 -13.91 12.19 8.85
CA PRO A 522 -14.44 11.00 8.18
C PRO A 522 -15.67 11.26 7.26
N TYR A 523 -15.71 12.39 6.57
CA TYR A 523 -16.77 12.82 5.65
C TYR A 523 -16.43 12.47 4.19
N GLY A 524 -17.39 11.90 3.47
CA GLY A 524 -17.29 11.56 2.05
C GLY A 524 -17.20 10.06 1.74
N SER A 525 -17.06 9.74 0.45
CA SER A 525 -16.95 8.35 -0.08
C SER A 525 -15.59 7.70 0.18
N GLY A 526 -14.60 8.47 0.64
CA GLY A 526 -13.25 8.04 0.96
C GLY A 526 -12.26 8.16 -0.19
N ASN A 527 -12.21 7.20 -1.10
CA ASN A 527 -11.22 7.21 -2.19
C ASN A 527 -11.67 8.14 -3.34
N LEU A 528 -11.11 9.35 -3.38
CA LEU A 528 -11.40 10.35 -4.41
C LEU A 528 -10.85 9.97 -5.79
N GLN A 529 -9.90 9.03 -5.89
CA GLN A 529 -9.41 8.56 -7.19
C GLN A 529 -10.44 7.69 -7.93
N ASN A 530 -11.44 7.16 -7.23
CA ASN A 530 -12.44 6.26 -7.80
C ASN A 530 -13.79 6.93 -8.12
N ILE A 531 -13.90 8.26 -8.00
CA ILE A 531 -15.16 8.98 -8.25
C ILE A 531 -15.52 8.90 -9.74
N PRO A 532 -16.71 8.37 -10.08
CA PRO A 532 -17.15 8.26 -11.47
C PRO A 532 -17.42 9.65 -12.07
N PRO A 533 -17.20 9.86 -13.38
CA PRO A 533 -17.34 11.17 -14.02
C PRO A 533 -18.65 11.90 -13.71
N ILE A 534 -19.78 11.19 -13.70
CA ILE A 534 -21.10 11.79 -13.41
C ILE A 534 -21.17 12.38 -12.00
N ALA A 535 -20.60 11.71 -11.00
CA ALA A 535 -20.57 12.22 -9.63
C ALA A 535 -19.57 13.38 -9.47
N ARG A 536 -18.67 13.60 -10.43
CA ARG A 536 -17.72 14.74 -10.36
C ARG A 536 -18.41 16.09 -10.51
N LEU A 537 -19.60 16.12 -11.12
CA LEU A 537 -20.39 17.34 -11.34
C LEU A 537 -20.82 18.02 -10.05
N MET A 538 -21.08 17.27 -8.97
CA MET A 538 -21.48 17.87 -7.69
C MET A 538 -20.31 18.54 -6.96
N TYR A 539 -19.06 18.27 -7.36
CA TYR A 539 -17.90 18.90 -6.72
C TYR A 539 -17.57 20.21 -7.42
N THR A 540 -18.06 21.32 -6.86
CA THR A 540 -17.98 22.65 -7.46
C THR A 540 -16.99 23.54 -6.73
N ALA A 541 -16.43 24.51 -7.45
CA ALA A 541 -15.80 25.67 -6.86
C ALA A 541 -16.89 26.59 -6.31
N LYS A 542 -16.60 27.30 -5.21
CA LYS A 542 -17.52 28.32 -4.69
C LYS A 542 -17.64 29.47 -5.71
N PRO A 543 -18.76 30.23 -5.71
CA PRO A 543 -18.89 31.40 -6.57
C PRO A 543 -17.68 32.34 -6.50
N GLY A 544 -17.17 32.78 -7.65
CA GLY A 544 -15.96 33.60 -7.77
C GLY A 544 -14.64 32.81 -7.78
N TYR A 545 -14.70 31.48 -7.69
CA TYR A 545 -13.55 30.58 -7.82
C TYR A 545 -13.73 29.62 -9.00
N VAL A 546 -12.61 29.13 -9.52
CA VAL A 546 -12.56 28.08 -10.56
C VAL A 546 -11.52 27.02 -10.20
N PHE A 547 -11.71 25.82 -10.73
CA PHE A 547 -10.67 24.78 -10.72
C PHE A 547 -9.76 24.94 -11.93
N VAL A 548 -8.46 24.78 -11.71
CA VAL A 548 -7.44 24.67 -12.75
C VAL A 548 -6.74 23.33 -12.57
N GLN A 549 -6.83 22.48 -13.58
CA GLN A 549 -6.08 21.23 -13.67
C GLN A 549 -4.83 21.47 -14.49
N ALA A 550 -3.71 20.89 -14.06
CA ALA A 550 -2.54 20.70 -14.91
C ALA A 550 -2.18 19.21 -14.99
N ASP A 551 -1.97 18.70 -16.20
CA ASP A 551 -1.75 17.30 -16.51
C ASP A 551 -0.57 17.14 -17.48
N TYR A 552 0.36 16.23 -17.19
CA TYR A 552 1.48 15.98 -18.08
C TYR A 552 1.04 15.24 -19.35
N VAL A 553 1.44 15.77 -20.51
CA VAL A 553 1.04 15.23 -21.81
C VAL A 553 1.63 13.84 -22.01
N GLN A 554 0.78 12.82 -21.87
CA GLN A 554 1.10 11.41 -22.12
C GLN A 554 2.37 10.94 -21.39
N ALA A 555 2.57 11.37 -20.14
CA ALA A 555 3.84 11.26 -19.43
C ALA A 555 4.47 9.86 -19.44
N GLU A 556 3.69 8.81 -19.14
CA GLU A 556 4.20 7.43 -19.17
C GLU A 556 4.71 7.02 -20.57
N ALA A 557 4.08 7.54 -21.63
CA ALA A 557 4.46 7.26 -23.00
C ALA A 557 5.80 7.88 -23.39
N VAL A 558 6.01 9.13 -22.97
CA VAL A 558 7.27 9.84 -23.15
C VAL A 558 8.38 9.11 -22.42
N MET A 559 8.15 8.72 -21.16
CA MET A 559 9.12 7.94 -20.38
C MET A 559 9.50 6.63 -21.08
N VAL A 560 8.53 5.86 -21.59
CA VAL A 560 8.82 4.61 -22.33
C VAL A 560 9.67 4.91 -23.57
N ALA A 561 9.36 5.95 -24.34
CA ALA A 561 10.11 6.31 -25.54
C ALA A 561 11.59 6.65 -25.24
N HIS A 562 11.85 7.41 -24.17
CA HIS A 562 13.22 7.73 -23.74
C HIS A 562 13.96 6.52 -23.15
N TYR A 563 13.28 5.69 -22.34
CA TYR A 563 13.89 4.48 -21.79
C TYR A 563 14.25 3.47 -22.89
N SER A 564 13.38 3.31 -23.89
CA SER A 564 13.66 2.46 -25.05
C SER A 564 14.52 3.13 -26.12
N GLN A 565 14.83 4.42 -26.00
CA GLN A 565 15.57 5.20 -27.01
C GLN A 565 14.91 5.13 -28.40
N ASP A 566 13.57 5.12 -28.45
CA ASP A 566 12.84 5.12 -29.71
C ASP A 566 12.78 6.54 -30.29
N ARG A 567 13.70 6.84 -31.22
CA ARG A 567 13.82 8.18 -31.83
C ARG A 567 12.56 8.62 -32.55
N LYS A 568 11.81 7.70 -33.17
CA LYS A 568 10.55 8.06 -33.86
C LYS A 568 9.52 8.59 -32.87
N LEU A 569 9.38 7.93 -31.72
CA LEU A 569 8.48 8.36 -30.66
C LEU A 569 8.97 9.65 -29.98
N ILE A 570 10.27 9.75 -29.68
CA ILE A 570 10.87 10.95 -29.07
C ILE A 570 10.63 12.18 -29.97
N ASP A 571 10.94 12.08 -31.27
CA ASP A 571 10.75 13.18 -32.22
C ASP A 571 9.28 13.57 -32.37
N MET A 572 8.38 12.58 -32.39
CA MET A 572 6.93 12.81 -32.42
C MET A 572 6.47 13.61 -31.20
N PHE A 573 6.90 13.25 -29.99
CA PHE A 573 6.55 14.00 -28.78
C PHE A 573 7.12 15.41 -28.78
N ASN A 574 8.40 15.57 -29.11
CA ASN A 574 9.05 16.88 -29.17
C ASN A 574 8.34 17.84 -30.14
N LYS A 575 7.92 17.33 -31.31
CA LYS A 575 7.15 18.12 -32.29
C LYS A 575 5.73 18.43 -31.83
N SER A 576 5.15 17.61 -30.94
CA SER A 576 3.80 17.83 -30.41
C SER A 576 3.71 18.91 -29.33
N TYR A 577 4.83 19.23 -28.68
CA TYR A 577 4.88 20.17 -27.56
C TYR A 577 4.63 21.61 -28.00
N GLY A 578 3.92 22.37 -27.18
CA GLY A 578 3.51 23.74 -27.48
C GLY A 578 2.40 23.89 -28.54
N LEU A 579 2.05 22.82 -29.27
CA LEU A 579 0.92 22.84 -30.20
C LEU A 579 -0.42 22.81 -29.47
N LYS A 580 -1.44 23.40 -30.08
CA LYS A 580 -2.82 23.29 -29.58
C LYS A 580 -3.33 21.88 -29.80
N LYS A 581 -4.27 21.44 -28.95
CA LYS A 581 -4.85 20.09 -29.06
C LYS A 581 -5.52 19.84 -30.41
N SER A 582 -6.11 20.87 -31.03
CA SER A 582 -6.68 20.82 -32.39
C SER A 582 -5.62 20.58 -33.47
N GLU A 583 -4.39 21.03 -33.25
CA GLU A 583 -3.25 20.92 -34.16
C GLU A 583 -2.46 19.63 -33.92
N ARG A 584 -2.58 19.02 -32.73
CA ARG A 584 -1.91 17.77 -32.35
C ARG A 584 -2.48 16.51 -33.03
N GLY A 585 -3.42 16.63 -33.95
CA GLY A 585 -4.06 15.49 -34.62
C GLY A 585 -3.05 14.52 -35.25
N GLU A 586 -2.02 15.06 -35.91
CA GLU A 586 -0.95 14.27 -36.53
C GLU A 586 0.00 13.62 -35.52
N TYR A 587 0.01 14.10 -34.27
CA TYR A 587 0.80 13.57 -33.15
C TYR A 587 -0.05 12.71 -32.19
N ASP A 588 -1.27 12.32 -32.59
CA ASP A 588 -2.06 11.36 -31.83
C ASP A 588 -1.40 9.98 -31.90
N LEU A 589 -0.61 9.68 -30.89
CA LEU A 589 0.14 8.44 -30.74
C LEU A 589 -0.72 7.19 -30.91
N HIS A 590 -2.01 7.21 -30.52
CA HIS A 590 -2.89 6.05 -30.68
C HIS A 590 -3.30 5.84 -32.13
N LYS A 591 -3.56 6.93 -32.87
CA LYS A 591 -3.80 6.86 -34.31
C LYS A 591 -2.54 6.43 -35.04
N LEU A 592 -1.40 7.06 -34.75
CA LEU A 592 -0.11 6.74 -35.35
C LEU A 592 0.28 5.29 -35.13
N THR A 593 0.06 4.75 -33.92
CA THR A 593 0.31 3.34 -33.63
C THR A 593 -0.42 2.43 -34.62
N TYR A 594 -1.71 2.65 -34.84
CA TYR A 594 -2.48 1.86 -35.78
C TYR A 594 -2.04 2.12 -37.23
N ALA A 595 -1.87 3.39 -37.59
CA ALA A 595 -1.44 3.81 -38.92
C ALA A 595 -0.12 3.16 -39.34
N TRP A 596 0.86 3.11 -38.45
CA TRP A 596 2.16 2.49 -38.71
C TRP A 596 2.08 0.97 -38.81
N MET A 597 1.27 0.32 -37.96
CA MET A 597 1.05 -1.14 -38.05
C MET A 597 0.47 -1.57 -39.40
N TYR A 598 -0.37 -0.72 -40.00
CA TYR A 598 -1.08 -1.01 -41.26
C TYR A 598 -0.57 -0.21 -42.46
N GLN A 599 0.53 0.54 -42.30
CA GLN A 599 1.14 1.38 -43.34
C GLN A 599 0.12 2.29 -44.06
N MET A 600 -0.76 2.94 -43.29
CA MET A 600 -1.79 3.84 -43.81
C MET A 600 -1.62 5.26 -43.26
N ASN A 601 -2.36 6.22 -43.80
CA ASN A 601 -2.35 7.60 -43.29
C ASN A 601 -3.12 7.70 -41.96
N TRP A 602 -2.63 8.50 -41.02
CA TRP A 602 -3.26 8.68 -39.71
C TRP A 602 -4.65 9.33 -39.80
N GLN A 603 -4.90 10.10 -40.86
CA GLN A 603 -6.18 10.74 -41.13
C GLN A 603 -7.28 9.71 -41.40
N ASP A 604 -6.92 8.57 -41.99
CA ASP A 604 -7.84 7.48 -42.35
C ASP A 604 -8.16 6.57 -41.15
N VAL A 605 -7.51 6.79 -40.00
CA VAL A 605 -7.71 5.97 -38.80
C VAL A 605 -9.04 6.33 -38.12
N THR A 606 -9.95 5.36 -38.15
CA THR A 606 -11.26 5.44 -37.49
C THR A 606 -11.15 5.42 -35.96
N LYS A 607 -12.24 5.76 -35.25
CA LYS A 607 -12.30 5.72 -33.78
C LYS A 607 -12.03 4.32 -33.20
N GLU A 608 -12.55 3.26 -33.83
CA GLU A 608 -12.31 1.89 -33.39
C GLU A 608 -10.86 1.45 -33.63
N GLN A 609 -10.27 1.83 -34.76
CA GLN A 609 -8.86 1.57 -35.03
C GLN A 609 -7.93 2.31 -34.06
N ARG A 610 -8.25 3.57 -33.72
CA ARG A 610 -7.57 4.31 -32.65
C ARG A 610 -7.66 3.60 -31.30
N ARG A 611 -8.81 2.99 -30.97
CA ARG A 611 -8.98 2.18 -29.75
C ARG A 611 -8.08 0.94 -29.77
N ILE A 612 -7.92 0.29 -30.92
CA ILE A 612 -6.96 -0.82 -31.09
C ILE A 612 -5.54 -0.31 -30.82
N GLY A 613 -5.11 0.75 -31.50
CA GLY A 613 -3.78 1.33 -31.32
C GLY A 613 -3.49 1.72 -29.86
N LYS A 614 -4.45 2.35 -29.17
CA LYS A 614 -4.36 2.65 -27.73
C LYS A 614 -4.13 1.38 -26.90
N THR A 615 -4.96 0.37 -27.10
CA THR A 615 -4.92 -0.87 -26.30
C THR A 615 -3.63 -1.63 -26.50
N ILE A 616 -3.20 -1.81 -27.75
CA ILE A 616 -1.96 -2.50 -28.09
C ILE A 616 -0.76 -1.80 -27.49
N ARG A 617 -0.65 -0.48 -27.65
CA ARG A 617 0.46 0.29 -27.09
C ARG A 617 0.60 0.14 -25.57
N HIS A 618 -0.51 0.30 -24.83
CA HIS A 618 -0.48 0.15 -23.38
C HIS A 618 -0.15 -1.29 -22.96
N ALA A 619 -0.67 -2.27 -23.71
CA ALA A 619 -0.41 -3.68 -23.46
C ALA A 619 1.06 -4.05 -23.72
N THR A 620 1.65 -3.61 -24.83
CA THR A 620 3.01 -3.97 -25.24
C THR A 620 4.07 -3.30 -24.37
N SER A 621 3.86 -2.04 -23.96
CA SER A 621 4.76 -1.30 -23.07
C SER A 621 5.11 -2.12 -21.82
N TYR A 622 4.14 -2.87 -21.30
CA TYR A 622 4.25 -3.66 -20.06
C TYR A 622 4.05 -5.16 -20.28
N ASN A 623 4.28 -5.66 -21.51
CA ASN A 623 4.24 -7.08 -21.89
C ASN A 623 2.96 -7.84 -21.45
N ALA A 624 1.78 -7.23 -21.63
CA ALA A 624 0.52 -7.90 -21.37
C ALA A 624 0.26 -9.02 -22.40
N GLY A 625 -0.23 -10.17 -21.91
CA GLY A 625 -0.47 -11.33 -22.77
C GLY A 625 -1.66 -11.17 -23.71
N ALA A 626 -1.63 -11.90 -24.84
CA ALA A 626 -2.66 -11.84 -25.89
C ALA A 626 -4.09 -12.05 -25.39
N GLY A 627 -4.31 -12.90 -24.37
CA GLY A 627 -5.64 -13.11 -23.79
C GLY A 627 -6.23 -11.85 -23.13
N VAL A 628 -5.40 -11.03 -22.49
CA VAL A 628 -5.85 -9.76 -21.88
C VAL A 628 -6.27 -8.77 -22.95
N ILE A 629 -5.53 -8.73 -24.06
CA ILE A 629 -5.81 -7.87 -25.21
C ILE A 629 -7.08 -8.31 -25.92
N ALA A 630 -7.24 -9.62 -26.14
CA ALA A 630 -8.43 -10.21 -26.73
C ALA A 630 -9.70 -9.82 -25.93
N ASP A 631 -9.63 -9.89 -24.59
CA ASP A 631 -10.72 -9.46 -23.72
C ASP A 631 -11.01 -7.95 -23.83
N GLN A 632 -9.99 -7.09 -23.89
CA GLN A 632 -10.15 -5.61 -23.96
C GLN A 632 -10.67 -5.12 -25.32
N LEU A 633 -10.19 -5.74 -26.40
CA LEU A 633 -10.58 -5.44 -27.77
C LEU A 633 -11.82 -6.19 -28.22
N LYS A 634 -12.30 -7.17 -27.42
CA LYS A 634 -13.38 -8.09 -27.79
C LYS A 634 -13.09 -8.80 -29.13
N CYS A 635 -11.87 -9.26 -29.34
CA CYS A 635 -11.43 -9.98 -30.54
C CYS A 635 -10.95 -11.41 -30.22
N SER A 636 -10.59 -12.19 -31.25
CA SER A 636 -10.02 -13.52 -31.03
C SER A 636 -8.61 -13.43 -30.44
N VAL A 637 -8.17 -14.47 -29.72
CA VAL A 637 -6.78 -14.55 -29.22
C VAL A 637 -5.78 -14.58 -30.37
N GLN A 638 -6.17 -15.09 -31.53
CA GLN A 638 -5.34 -15.10 -32.73
C GLN A 638 -5.12 -13.69 -33.27
N ASP A 639 -6.17 -12.87 -33.36
CA ASP A 639 -6.06 -11.47 -33.76
C ASP A 639 -5.21 -10.68 -32.76
N ALA A 640 -5.42 -10.90 -31.46
CA ALA A 640 -4.63 -10.26 -30.42
C ALA A 640 -3.13 -10.62 -30.53
N LYS A 641 -2.79 -11.87 -30.85
CA LYS A 641 -1.40 -12.29 -31.13
C LYS A 641 -0.84 -11.58 -32.36
N TYR A 642 -1.62 -11.48 -33.43
CA TYR A 642 -1.23 -10.80 -34.66
C TYR A 642 -0.96 -9.30 -34.43
N TYR A 643 -1.85 -8.61 -33.69
CA TYR A 643 -1.65 -7.21 -33.33
C TYR A 643 -0.37 -7.01 -32.50
N LEU A 644 -0.12 -7.88 -31.53
CA LEU A 644 1.08 -7.86 -30.70
C LEU A 644 2.36 -8.05 -31.53
N SER A 645 2.41 -9.07 -32.39
CA SER A 645 3.60 -9.35 -33.21
C SER A 645 3.89 -8.22 -34.19
N THR A 646 2.85 -7.64 -34.80
CA THR A 646 2.98 -6.53 -35.75
C THR A 646 3.55 -5.29 -35.07
N TYR A 647 3.04 -4.93 -33.88
CA TYR A 647 3.55 -3.79 -33.12
C TYR A 647 5.00 -4.01 -32.65
N LEU A 648 5.33 -5.19 -32.14
CA LEU A 648 6.69 -5.49 -31.66
C LEU A 648 7.71 -5.48 -32.80
N ALA A 649 7.33 -5.93 -34.01
CA ALA A 649 8.18 -5.83 -35.19
C ALA A 649 8.48 -4.37 -35.59
N MET A 650 7.53 -3.47 -35.36
CA MET A 650 7.67 -2.03 -35.63
C MET A 650 8.51 -1.31 -34.56
N CYS A 651 8.46 -1.78 -33.30
CA CYS A 651 9.17 -1.20 -32.16
C CYS A 651 10.26 -2.16 -31.61
N PRO A 652 11.31 -2.50 -32.38
CA PRO A 652 12.33 -3.45 -31.93
C PRO A 652 13.07 -2.97 -30.67
N GLN A 653 13.19 -1.66 -30.49
CA GLN A 653 13.86 -1.07 -29.32
C GLN A 653 13.14 -1.35 -28.00
N LEU A 654 11.82 -1.59 -28.04
CA LEU A 654 11.07 -1.99 -26.86
C LEU A 654 11.55 -3.35 -26.33
N ALA A 655 11.83 -4.30 -27.22
CA ALA A 655 12.34 -5.61 -26.85
C ALA A 655 13.77 -5.54 -26.30
N VAL A 656 14.60 -4.64 -26.85
CA VAL A 656 15.96 -4.35 -26.33
C VAL A 656 15.88 -3.82 -24.91
N TRP A 657 14.99 -2.85 -24.65
CA TRP A 657 14.77 -2.31 -23.32
C TRP A 657 14.21 -3.34 -22.32
N HIS A 658 13.23 -4.16 -22.72
CA HIS A 658 12.75 -5.25 -21.86
C HIS A 658 13.90 -6.19 -21.47
N ARG A 659 14.79 -6.54 -22.40
CA ARG A 659 15.96 -7.36 -22.11
C ARG A 659 16.95 -6.68 -21.16
N SER A 660 17.16 -5.37 -21.30
CA SER A 660 18.04 -4.63 -20.38
C SER A 660 17.48 -4.62 -18.94
N ILE A 661 16.17 -4.45 -18.78
CA ILE A 661 15.51 -4.55 -17.46
C ILE A 661 15.68 -5.94 -16.86
N GLN A 662 15.49 -7.00 -17.65
CA GLN A 662 15.74 -8.37 -17.15
C GLN A 662 17.18 -8.57 -16.69
N ASN A 663 18.16 -8.01 -17.41
CA ASN A 663 19.56 -8.10 -17.03
C ASN A 663 19.86 -7.36 -15.72
N GLU A 664 19.30 -6.16 -15.52
CA GLU A 664 19.41 -5.40 -14.26
C GLU A 664 18.84 -6.20 -13.07
N LEU A 665 17.70 -6.87 -13.28
CA LEU A 665 17.12 -7.77 -12.27
C LEU A 665 17.98 -8.99 -11.96
N ARG A 666 18.66 -9.58 -12.96
CA ARG A 666 19.59 -10.72 -12.74
C ARG A 666 20.76 -10.31 -11.84
N VAL A 667 21.26 -9.08 -11.99
CA VAL A 667 22.42 -8.59 -11.25
C VAL A 667 22.07 -8.22 -9.81
N SER A 668 21.01 -7.44 -9.60
CA SER A 668 20.73 -6.86 -8.27
C SER A 668 19.31 -7.07 -7.75
N LYS A 669 18.36 -7.47 -8.62
CA LYS A 669 16.90 -7.42 -8.39
C LYS A 669 16.34 -6.02 -8.10
N VAL A 670 17.16 -4.98 -8.11
CA VAL A 670 16.77 -3.60 -7.81
C VAL A 670 16.71 -2.82 -9.11
N LEU A 671 15.62 -2.08 -9.32
CA LEU A 671 15.54 -1.06 -10.36
C LEU A 671 15.52 0.32 -9.71
N THR A 672 16.11 1.30 -10.41
CA THR A 672 16.07 2.71 -10.01
C THR A 672 15.35 3.54 -11.08
N ASN A 673 14.43 4.43 -10.67
CA ASN A 673 13.73 5.33 -11.58
C ASN A 673 14.59 6.57 -11.97
N ALA A 674 14.03 7.49 -12.76
CA ALA A 674 14.75 8.67 -13.24
C ALA A 674 15.18 9.67 -12.13
N PHE A 675 14.56 9.59 -10.95
CA PHE A 675 14.80 10.50 -9.82
C PHE A 675 15.51 9.83 -8.64
N GLY A 676 16.01 8.60 -8.82
CA GLY A 676 16.82 7.90 -7.82
C GLY A 676 16.03 7.02 -6.84
N ARG A 677 14.70 6.94 -6.96
CA ARG A 677 13.89 6.00 -6.17
C ARG A 677 14.24 4.57 -6.58
N LYS A 678 14.46 3.71 -5.59
CA LYS A 678 14.79 2.30 -5.76
C LYS A 678 13.58 1.41 -5.47
N HIS A 679 13.50 0.26 -6.12
CA HIS A 679 12.54 -0.80 -5.79
C HIS A 679 13.18 -2.16 -6.01
N CYS A 680 13.12 -3.00 -4.99
CA CYS A 680 13.60 -4.38 -5.03
C CYS A 680 12.47 -5.32 -5.45
N PHE A 681 12.71 -6.13 -6.47
CA PHE A 681 11.74 -7.10 -6.96
C PHE A 681 11.97 -8.47 -6.33
N LEU A 682 11.07 -8.82 -5.42
CA LEU A 682 11.16 -10.01 -4.58
C LEU A 682 10.37 -11.22 -5.10
N ASP A 683 9.51 -11.00 -6.10
CA ASP A 683 8.68 -12.01 -6.77
C ASP A 683 9.51 -13.15 -7.39
N ARG A 684 8.88 -14.32 -7.62
CA ARG A 684 9.51 -15.41 -8.37
C ARG A 684 9.82 -14.98 -9.80
N TRP A 685 10.93 -15.50 -10.33
CA TRP A 685 11.31 -15.28 -11.72
C TRP A 685 10.21 -15.76 -12.68
N GLY A 686 9.74 -14.88 -13.57
CA GLY A 686 8.68 -15.18 -14.54
C GLY A 686 7.87 -13.96 -15.00
N ASP A 687 6.83 -14.19 -15.79
CA ASP A 687 6.06 -13.13 -16.46
C ASP A 687 5.42 -12.11 -15.52
N SER A 688 5.02 -12.52 -14.31
CA SER A 688 4.45 -11.60 -13.32
C SER A 688 5.48 -10.57 -12.86
N LEU A 689 6.68 -11.05 -12.50
CA LEU A 689 7.82 -10.24 -12.11
C LEU A 689 8.18 -9.26 -13.24
N PHE A 690 8.35 -9.77 -14.46
CA PHE A 690 8.80 -8.95 -15.59
C PHE A 690 7.81 -7.87 -15.97
N ARG A 691 6.51 -8.16 -16.04
CA ARG A 691 5.48 -7.14 -16.33
C ARG A 691 5.52 -6.03 -15.29
N SER A 692 5.68 -6.38 -14.02
CA SER A 692 5.84 -5.41 -12.95
C SER A 692 7.11 -4.57 -13.09
N ALA A 693 8.21 -5.19 -13.50
CA ALA A 693 9.51 -4.53 -13.68
C ALA A 693 9.52 -3.56 -14.86
N TYR A 694 8.90 -3.93 -15.98
CA TYR A 694 8.75 -3.03 -17.14
C TYR A 694 7.88 -1.81 -16.80
N ALA A 695 6.86 -1.99 -15.95
CA ALA A 695 5.99 -0.90 -15.52
C ALA A 695 6.66 0.08 -14.55
N TYR A 696 7.61 -0.39 -13.75
CA TYR A 696 8.16 0.40 -12.64
C TYR A 696 8.83 1.70 -13.08
N LYS A 697 9.84 1.64 -13.97
CA LYS A 697 10.63 2.84 -14.31
C LYS A 697 9.75 3.96 -14.90
N PRO A 698 8.86 3.71 -15.87
CA PRO A 698 7.96 4.75 -16.38
C PRO A 698 6.98 5.26 -15.33
N GLN A 699 6.22 4.38 -14.68
CA GLN A 699 5.16 4.77 -13.74
C GLN A 699 5.71 5.49 -12.51
N SER A 700 6.85 5.01 -11.99
CA SER A 700 7.49 5.61 -10.84
C SER A 700 8.09 6.97 -11.14
N SER A 701 8.67 7.14 -12.32
CA SER A 701 9.21 8.44 -12.71
C SER A 701 8.09 9.47 -12.89
N VAL A 702 6.94 9.08 -13.47
CA VAL A 702 5.78 9.99 -13.62
C VAL A 702 5.18 10.37 -12.27
N GLY A 703 5.06 9.41 -11.34
CA GLY A 703 4.58 9.69 -9.98
C GLY A 703 5.47 10.70 -9.26
N ASP A 704 6.80 10.47 -9.25
CA ASP A 704 7.75 11.39 -8.64
C ASP A 704 7.76 12.75 -9.35
N LEU A 705 7.69 12.79 -10.69
CA LEU A 705 7.63 14.03 -11.48
C LEU A 705 6.43 14.91 -11.08
N LEU A 706 5.24 14.32 -10.94
CA LEU A 706 4.04 15.03 -10.50
C LEU A 706 4.18 15.53 -9.07
N ASN A 707 4.64 14.67 -8.16
CA ASN A 707 4.76 15.01 -6.75
C ASN A 707 5.84 16.07 -6.51
N MET A 708 6.95 16.06 -7.26
CA MET A 708 7.96 17.12 -7.25
C MET A 708 7.37 18.45 -7.73
N ALA A 709 6.60 18.45 -8.82
CA ALA A 709 6.00 19.67 -9.35
C ALA A 709 4.95 20.26 -8.41
N MET A 710 4.10 19.40 -7.86
CA MET A 710 3.07 19.77 -6.88
C MET A 710 3.70 20.32 -5.60
N THR A 711 4.75 19.67 -5.09
CA THR A 711 5.48 20.12 -3.90
C THR A 711 6.19 21.44 -4.14
N LYS A 712 6.85 21.60 -5.29
CA LYS A 712 7.48 22.87 -5.69
C LYS A 712 6.44 24.00 -5.77
N PHE A 713 5.28 23.74 -6.37
CA PHE A 713 4.19 24.71 -6.44
C PHE A 713 3.69 25.11 -5.04
N TYR A 714 3.48 24.14 -4.15
CA TYR A 714 3.07 24.43 -2.77
C TYR A 714 4.12 25.25 -2.00
N GLN A 715 5.40 24.89 -2.10
CA GLN A 715 6.46 25.61 -1.40
C GLN A 715 6.61 27.06 -1.88
N GLN A 716 6.39 27.33 -3.16
CA GLN A 716 6.53 28.67 -3.73
C GLN A 716 5.25 29.51 -3.60
N TYR A 717 4.08 28.88 -3.67
CA TYR A 717 2.80 29.60 -3.85
C TYR A 717 1.66 29.10 -2.97
N GLY A 718 1.90 28.19 -2.02
CA GLY A 718 0.86 27.58 -1.17
C GLY A 718 0.13 28.55 -0.23
N GLU A 719 0.70 29.74 0.02
CA GLU A 719 0.05 30.83 0.75
C GLU A 719 -0.94 31.61 -0.14
N GLU A 720 -0.70 31.67 -1.45
CA GLU A 720 -1.53 32.40 -2.42
C GLU A 720 -2.58 31.50 -3.06
N PHE A 721 -2.23 30.24 -3.35
CA PHE A 721 -3.06 29.30 -4.08
C PHE A 721 -3.19 27.97 -3.37
N SER A 722 -4.40 27.42 -3.37
CA SER A 722 -4.71 26.18 -2.68
C SER A 722 -4.81 25.02 -3.66
N ILE A 723 -3.92 24.05 -3.52
CA ILE A 723 -4.05 22.74 -4.18
C ILE A 723 -5.28 22.05 -3.56
N CYS A 724 -6.19 21.54 -4.37
CA CYS A 724 -7.44 20.96 -3.89
C CYS A 724 -7.60 19.48 -4.21
N LEU A 725 -6.89 18.95 -5.22
CA LEU A 725 -6.97 17.54 -5.58
C LEU A 725 -5.65 17.09 -6.23
N GLN A 726 -5.23 15.87 -5.93
CA GLN A 726 -4.27 15.10 -6.71
C GLN A 726 -5.00 13.88 -7.29
N LEU A 727 -4.90 13.68 -8.60
CA LEU A 727 -5.56 12.58 -9.31
C LEU A 727 -4.67 12.03 -10.43
N HIS A 728 -4.22 10.78 -10.26
CA HIS A 728 -3.36 10.10 -11.24
C HIS A 728 -2.10 10.92 -11.58
N ASP A 729 -2.03 11.47 -12.79
CA ASP A 729 -0.89 12.18 -13.36
C ASP A 729 -1.11 13.71 -13.37
N ALA A 730 -2.17 14.19 -12.68
CA ALA A 730 -2.56 15.59 -12.62
C ALA A 730 -2.78 16.09 -11.18
N PHE A 731 -2.59 17.40 -10.99
CA PHE A 731 -3.01 18.10 -9.77
C PHE A 731 -3.88 19.31 -10.11
N TYR A 732 -4.71 19.68 -9.14
CA TYR A 732 -5.75 20.70 -9.29
C TYR A 732 -5.54 21.78 -8.26
N VAL A 733 -5.72 23.02 -8.68
CA VAL A 733 -5.67 24.21 -7.83
C VAL A 733 -7.03 24.89 -7.91
N LYS A 734 -7.52 25.38 -6.77
CA LYS A 734 -8.72 26.21 -6.69
C LYS A 734 -8.29 27.65 -6.48
N ILE A 735 -8.76 28.55 -7.34
CA ILE A 735 -8.30 29.95 -7.38
C ILE A 735 -9.45 30.92 -7.59
N PRO A 736 -9.30 32.19 -7.16
CA PRO A 736 -10.15 33.27 -7.64
C PRO A 736 -10.06 33.40 -9.17
N THR A 737 -11.19 33.65 -9.84
CA THR A 737 -11.27 33.66 -11.32
C THR A 737 -10.32 34.68 -11.96
N ASP A 738 -10.08 35.83 -11.31
CA ASP A 738 -9.17 36.89 -11.78
C ASP A 738 -7.69 36.47 -11.79
N LYS A 739 -7.32 35.40 -11.08
CA LYS A 739 -5.94 34.91 -10.98
C LYS A 739 -5.58 33.84 -12.00
N LEU A 740 -6.50 33.46 -12.89
CA LEU A 740 -6.35 32.32 -13.81
C LEU A 740 -5.04 32.34 -14.61
N LYS A 741 -4.78 33.42 -15.35
CA LYS A 741 -3.58 33.54 -16.19
C LYS A 741 -2.28 33.44 -15.38
N VAL A 742 -2.26 34.04 -14.19
CA VAL A 742 -1.09 34.03 -13.30
C VAL A 742 -0.79 32.61 -12.82
N VAL A 743 -1.83 31.90 -12.36
CA VAL A 743 -1.70 30.55 -11.81
C VAL A 743 -1.25 29.56 -12.87
N VAL A 744 -1.82 29.62 -14.06
CA VAL A 744 -1.47 28.71 -15.16
C VAL A 744 0.02 28.85 -15.53
N ASN A 745 0.54 30.08 -15.62
CA ASN A 745 1.96 30.31 -15.86
C ASN A 745 2.84 29.77 -14.73
N LYS A 746 2.47 30.01 -13.48
CA LYS A 746 3.18 29.50 -12.29
C LYS A 746 3.19 27.97 -12.24
N MET A 747 2.06 27.32 -12.51
CA MET A 747 1.96 25.86 -12.59
C MET A 747 2.86 25.30 -13.69
N LYS A 748 2.85 25.90 -14.90
CA LYS A 748 3.71 25.49 -16.01
C LYS A 748 5.20 25.58 -15.65
N GLU A 749 5.61 26.64 -14.97
CA GLU A 749 6.98 26.82 -14.50
C GLU A 749 7.37 25.76 -13.43
N CYS A 750 6.50 25.49 -12.47
CA CYS A 750 6.74 24.48 -11.45
C CYS A 750 6.82 23.06 -12.03
N MET A 751 6.03 22.77 -13.07
CA MET A 751 6.01 21.48 -13.77
C MET A 751 7.15 21.30 -14.79
N LYS A 752 7.92 22.35 -15.09
CA LYS A 752 9.12 22.22 -15.93
C LYS A 752 10.28 21.62 -15.14
N ILE A 753 10.24 20.32 -14.90
CA ILE A 753 11.25 19.56 -14.17
C ILE A 753 12.11 18.77 -15.16
N PRO A 754 13.46 18.90 -15.12
CA PRO A 754 14.34 18.15 -16.01
C PRO A 754 14.32 16.66 -15.64
N ILE A 755 14.18 15.81 -16.65
CA ILE A 755 14.22 14.35 -16.52
C ILE A 755 15.48 13.85 -17.22
N ILE A 756 16.26 13.03 -16.54
CA ILE A 756 17.50 12.47 -17.08
C ILE A 756 17.32 10.96 -17.27
N VAL A 757 17.38 10.50 -18.50
CA VAL A 757 17.33 9.07 -18.87
C VAL A 757 18.38 8.81 -19.93
N ASN A 758 19.19 7.76 -19.77
CA ASN A 758 20.23 7.38 -20.74
C ASN A 758 21.17 8.54 -21.14
N HIS A 759 21.53 9.39 -20.17
CA HIS A 759 22.35 10.60 -20.35
C HIS A 759 21.71 11.72 -21.19
N GLU A 760 20.44 11.60 -21.57
CA GLU A 760 19.67 12.65 -22.23
C GLU A 760 18.79 13.38 -21.21
N THR A 761 18.77 14.71 -21.30
CA THR A 761 17.86 15.55 -20.51
C THR A 761 16.69 15.98 -21.37
N PHE A 762 15.47 15.78 -20.88
CA PHE A 762 14.24 16.21 -21.55
C PHE A 762 13.21 16.71 -20.54
N TYR A 763 12.12 17.28 -21.06
CA TYR A 763 10.97 17.77 -20.29
C TYR A 763 9.69 17.19 -20.88
N ILE A 764 8.65 17.09 -20.07
CA ILE A 764 7.31 16.69 -20.52
C ILE A 764 6.42 17.92 -20.49
N ASP A 765 5.74 18.21 -21.60
CA ASP A 765 4.81 19.34 -21.70
C ASP A 765 3.55 19.11 -20.87
N VAL A 766 2.79 20.18 -20.64
CA VAL A 766 1.64 20.21 -19.72
C VAL A 766 0.41 20.78 -20.43
N ASP A 767 -0.72 20.09 -20.30
CA ASP A 767 -2.03 20.57 -20.72
C ASP A 767 -2.82 21.07 -19.51
N PHE A 768 -3.67 22.08 -19.74
CA PHE A 768 -4.49 22.71 -18.71
C PHE A 768 -5.97 22.54 -18.98
N LYS A 769 -6.74 22.37 -17.91
CA LYS A 769 -8.21 22.46 -17.97
C LYS A 769 -8.74 23.40 -16.91
N ILE A 770 -9.86 24.06 -17.22
CA ILE A 770 -10.59 24.93 -16.30
C ILE A 770 -12.04 24.49 -16.20
N GLY A 771 -12.63 24.63 -15.02
CA GLY A 771 -14.05 24.35 -14.83
C GLY A 771 -14.58 24.87 -13.51
N ASP A 772 -15.87 25.13 -13.48
CA ASP A 772 -16.59 25.52 -12.27
C ASP A 772 -16.91 24.28 -11.41
N SER A 773 -16.98 23.10 -12.04
CA SER A 773 -17.00 21.81 -11.36
C SER A 773 -15.83 20.93 -11.78
N TRP A 774 -15.58 19.86 -11.02
CA TRP A 774 -14.63 18.84 -11.42
C TRP A 774 -15.13 18.03 -12.63
N GLY A 775 -16.45 17.90 -12.82
CA GLY A 775 -17.04 17.07 -13.87
C GLY A 775 -17.10 17.72 -15.26
N ASP A 776 -17.03 19.06 -15.35
CA ASP A 776 -17.28 19.83 -16.57
C ASP A 776 -16.06 20.60 -17.08
N MET A 777 -14.87 20.25 -16.60
CA MET A 777 -13.64 20.95 -16.97
C MET A 777 -13.35 20.89 -18.47
N LYS A 778 -13.04 22.05 -19.05
CA LYS A 778 -12.73 22.26 -20.47
C LYS A 778 -11.25 22.61 -20.65
N GLU A 779 -10.71 22.28 -21.82
CA GLU A 779 -9.31 22.62 -22.14
C GLU A 779 -9.10 24.14 -22.08
N TYR A 780 -7.93 24.54 -21.57
CA TYR A 780 -7.50 25.93 -21.48
C TYR A 780 -6.20 26.11 -22.24
N GLU A 781 -6.20 27.05 -23.18
CA GLU A 781 -5.03 27.38 -24.00
C GLU A 781 -4.30 28.58 -23.40
N ILE A 782 -2.95 28.51 -23.39
CA ILE A 782 -2.05 29.57 -22.92
C ILE A 782 -1.65 30.47 -24.08
#